data_AF-A0A2K8NA87-F1
#
_entry.id   AF-A0A2K8NA87-F1
#
_cell.length_a   1.000
_cell.length_b   1.000
_cell.length_c   1.000
_cell.angle_alpha   90.00
_cell.angle_beta   90.00
_cell.angle_gamma   90.00
#
_symmetry.space_group_name_H-M   'P 1'
#
loop_
_entity.id
_entity.type
_entity.pdbx_description
1 polymer ?
#
loop_
_entity_poly.entity_id
_entity_poly.type
_entity_poly.pdbx_seq_one_letter_code
_entity_poly.pdbx_strand_id
1 'polypeptide(L)'
;MFTPHDNDQQERELVEQFLKGTTLFLGPDPAIMYDHGLAPITERERAAIERVPDPVISIVRSKLQAAASESFEMLEQIGAAPGAKWGDLITGIYTTSGDLSLASSGGVLAFSTTAQYAVKYTYQYWKDEPTVGIRPGDAFMHNDARYGGIHNADHSLMLPVFYGGELVAWAVAVVHEGENGAVEPGGIPSAAESKFMEGLMMSPFKVAENYTLKKDLVTFLQNSVREPKLQLQDMKAKLSACMRMKQRIEEAIADYGVDAIIATLRKTLDDTVEEVKRRLRQWPDGTVRAMAVADGTLRENILIKTNLEVTKKGDELHFNLSGSAPEFANRSNNTIIVGAKGVIAQLFLSFIWPDMPRNQAVVAPMKFTVTPKTIFDCSYEAPNAQSMMTIFPLFTAAQLCLAKFLYSSPEKYTKVLAPWYNMIATFLYGGITQNGEIVGNLCADLNGMPGGAREDADGEHAIAPLFAAMAEQGEQELIEEEIPMIQLSRRIMKDNQGFGKYRGGHGYQMMVAVKDTPYWGLMSTTIGSKYPSIYGLFGGYGCPAYPLAKIKGVNVFRKMQEAPENMRYTMEDMLNERPFEEASYSTHHRGLQFELVQEGELYILTQGAGGGYGDVLERDPELVMKDLEEGLISVEVARDIYRVVYDPDTLVLDREATERAREEERRARLRRGVPFGEFVREWVTEEPPAHLPWYGCWGDPKVVYAGSPQVKMAADAIQSIYLPDPKDVRIAELEARLTRLRAEA
;
A
#
# COMPACT_ATOMS: atom_id res chain seq x y z
N MET A 1 11.47 -38.18 54.33
CA MET A 1 11.36 -38.27 52.85
C MET A 1 10.06 -37.61 52.46
N PHE A 2 10.09 -36.33 52.10
CA PHE A 2 9.00 -35.69 51.38
C PHE A 2 9.62 -35.22 50.07
N THR A 3 9.25 -35.88 48.99
CA THR A 3 9.63 -35.54 47.61
C THR A 3 8.87 -34.28 47.18
N PRO A 4 9.55 -33.19 46.82
CA PRO A 4 8.90 -31.99 46.29
C PRO A 4 8.94 -32.03 44.76
N HIS A 5 8.03 -32.72 44.07
CA HIS A 5 7.99 -32.65 42.60
C HIS A 5 6.62 -32.81 41.88
N ASP A 6 5.48 -33.01 42.56
CA ASP A 6 4.17 -33.16 41.87
C ASP A 6 3.21 -31.95 41.95
N ASN A 7 3.36 -31.04 42.93
CA ASN A 7 2.41 -29.92 43.10
C ASN A 7 2.59 -28.81 42.04
N ASP A 8 3.78 -28.65 41.46
CA ASP A 8 4.10 -27.50 40.59
C ASP A 8 3.43 -27.63 39.21
N GLN A 9 3.18 -28.86 38.73
CA GLN A 9 2.48 -29.09 37.46
C GLN A 9 0.97 -28.92 37.62
N GLN A 10 0.39 -29.46 38.71
CA GLN A 10 -1.04 -29.37 38.98
C GLN A 10 -1.49 -27.94 39.27
N GLU A 11 -0.65 -27.15 39.97
CA GLU A 11 -0.87 -25.71 40.17
C GLU A 11 -0.77 -24.93 38.86
N ARG A 12 0.20 -25.24 37.98
CA ARG A 12 0.29 -24.62 36.64
C ARG A 12 -0.94 -24.94 35.79
N GLU A 13 -1.40 -26.19 35.78
CA GLU A 13 -2.62 -26.61 35.07
C GLU A 13 -3.86 -25.88 35.60
N LEU A 14 -3.99 -25.72 36.92
CA LEU A 14 -5.08 -24.96 37.55
C LEU A 14 -5.01 -23.46 37.20
N VAL A 15 -3.81 -22.87 37.21
CA VAL A 15 -3.60 -21.46 36.83
C VAL A 15 -3.91 -21.27 35.35
N GLU A 16 -3.44 -22.16 34.47
CA GLU A 16 -3.77 -22.11 33.03
C GLU A 16 -5.26 -22.27 32.79
N GLN A 17 -5.92 -23.20 33.50
CA GLN A 17 -7.37 -23.40 33.41
C GLN A 17 -8.12 -22.17 33.91
N PHE A 18 -7.68 -21.56 35.02
CA PHE A 18 -8.24 -20.32 35.54
C PHE A 18 -8.05 -19.16 34.57
N LEU A 19 -6.85 -18.96 34.02
CA LEU A 19 -6.56 -17.91 33.02
C LEU A 19 -7.39 -18.10 31.74
N LYS A 20 -7.49 -19.33 31.23
CA LYS A 20 -8.36 -19.68 30.09
C LYS A 20 -9.83 -19.38 30.41
N GLY A 21 -10.31 -19.77 31.60
CA GLY A 21 -11.69 -19.55 32.03
C GLY A 21 -12.04 -18.10 32.38
N THR A 22 -11.04 -17.22 32.57
CA THR A 22 -11.22 -15.81 32.97
C THR A 22 -10.80 -14.82 31.90
N THR A 23 -10.44 -15.28 30.70
CA THR A 23 -10.11 -14.40 29.57
C THR A 23 -11.37 -13.67 29.10
N LEU A 24 -11.43 -12.36 29.37
CA LEU A 24 -12.61 -11.52 29.06
C LEU A 24 -12.72 -11.12 27.59
N PHE A 25 -11.59 -11.03 26.89
CA PHE A 25 -11.50 -10.58 25.50
C PHE A 25 -10.37 -11.32 24.80
N LEU A 26 -10.69 -11.98 23.69
CA LEU A 26 -9.70 -12.61 22.80
C LEU A 26 -9.23 -11.59 21.76
N GLY A 27 -8.23 -10.79 22.15
CA GLY A 27 -7.55 -9.84 21.26
C GLY A 27 -6.57 -10.51 20.31
N PRO A 28 -5.91 -9.73 19.43
CA PRO A 28 -4.80 -10.23 18.64
C PRO A 28 -3.72 -10.85 19.51
N ASP A 29 -3.20 -12.01 19.12
CA ASP A 29 -2.13 -12.69 19.85
C ASP A 29 -0.77 -12.08 19.49
N PRO A 30 -0.06 -11.41 20.42
CA PRO A 30 1.24 -10.82 20.14
C PRO A 30 2.28 -11.86 19.64
N ALA A 31 2.23 -13.10 20.10
CA ALA A 31 3.15 -14.14 19.64
C ALA A 31 2.93 -14.44 18.14
N ILE A 32 1.68 -14.38 17.67
CA ILE A 32 1.35 -14.51 16.25
C ILE A 32 1.76 -13.24 15.49
N MET A 33 1.40 -12.05 15.97
CA MET A 33 1.60 -10.78 15.25
C MET A 33 3.08 -10.37 15.10
N TYR A 34 3.89 -10.61 16.13
CA TYR A 34 5.31 -10.26 16.10
C TYR A 34 6.19 -11.33 15.45
N ASP A 35 5.70 -12.55 15.25
CA ASP A 35 6.41 -13.56 14.47
C ASP A 35 6.19 -13.36 12.96
N HIS A 36 7.21 -13.66 12.17
CA HIS A 36 7.18 -13.69 10.70
C HIS A 36 8.04 -14.84 10.17
N GLY A 37 8.50 -15.70 11.06
CA GLY A 37 9.09 -16.97 10.72
C GLY A 37 8.05 -17.98 10.25
N LEU A 38 8.55 -19.18 10.00
CA LEU A 38 7.73 -20.33 9.70
C LEU A 38 7.31 -20.99 11.02
N ALA A 39 6.08 -21.51 11.07
CA ALA A 39 5.71 -22.38 12.17
C ALA A 39 6.68 -23.57 12.26
N PRO A 40 7.01 -24.05 13.47
CA PRO A 40 7.91 -25.18 13.64
C PRO A 40 7.46 -26.39 12.82
N ILE A 41 8.42 -27.05 12.16
CA ILE A 41 8.13 -28.26 11.39
C ILE A 41 7.59 -29.36 12.30
N THR A 42 6.43 -29.90 11.93
CA THR A 42 5.78 -31.00 12.65
C THR A 42 6.39 -32.35 12.28
N GLU A 43 6.20 -33.37 13.12
CA GLU A 43 6.61 -34.75 12.80
C GLU A 43 5.89 -35.26 11.54
N ARG A 44 4.62 -34.88 11.36
CA ARG A 44 3.81 -35.21 10.19
C ARG A 44 4.40 -34.67 8.89
N GLU A 45 4.87 -33.41 8.91
CA GLU A 45 5.53 -32.78 7.76
C GLU A 45 6.90 -33.40 7.49
N ARG A 46 7.70 -33.65 8.53
CA ARG A 46 9.01 -34.29 8.38
C ARG A 46 8.88 -35.67 7.73
N ALA A 47 7.95 -36.50 8.23
CA ALA A 47 7.68 -37.82 7.69
C ALA A 47 7.16 -37.76 6.24
N ALA A 48 6.36 -36.76 5.89
CA ALA A 48 5.90 -36.56 4.52
C ALA A 48 7.07 -36.21 3.57
N ILE A 49 7.95 -35.29 3.98
CA ILE A 49 9.13 -34.89 3.20
C ILE A 49 10.07 -36.07 2.96
N GLU A 50 10.30 -36.92 3.96
CA GLU A 50 11.17 -38.10 3.83
C GLU A 50 10.62 -39.15 2.84
N ARG A 51 9.29 -39.24 2.70
CA ARG A 51 8.63 -40.25 1.85
C ARG A 51 8.44 -39.81 0.41
N VAL A 52 8.31 -38.51 0.17
CA VAL A 52 7.92 -37.96 -1.14
C VAL A 52 9.16 -37.52 -1.90
N PRO A 53 9.45 -38.09 -3.08
CA PRO A 53 10.60 -37.68 -3.89
C PRO A 53 10.48 -36.23 -4.39
N ASP A 54 11.60 -35.51 -4.47
CA ASP A 54 11.68 -34.13 -4.98
C ASP A 54 10.99 -33.91 -6.36
N PRO A 55 11.07 -34.83 -7.35
CA PRO A 55 10.35 -34.66 -8.61
C PRO A 55 8.83 -34.59 -8.43
N VAL A 56 8.27 -35.36 -7.48
CA VAL A 56 6.83 -35.33 -7.17
C VAL A 56 6.48 -34.00 -6.52
N ILE A 57 7.30 -33.52 -5.57
CA ILE A 57 7.14 -32.20 -4.95
C ILE A 57 7.10 -31.10 -6.01
N SER A 58 8.00 -31.12 -7.00
CA SER A 58 8.01 -30.12 -8.06
C SER A 58 6.74 -30.15 -8.91
N ILE A 59 6.24 -31.34 -9.27
CA ILE A 59 5.01 -31.48 -10.07
C ILE A 59 3.80 -30.95 -9.28
N VAL A 60 3.69 -31.35 -8.01
CA VAL A 60 2.61 -30.92 -7.13
C VAL A 60 2.67 -29.42 -6.90
N ARG A 61 3.86 -28.84 -6.70
CA ARG A 61 4.06 -27.39 -6.56
C ARG A 61 3.50 -26.64 -7.78
N SER A 62 3.82 -27.09 -8.99
CA SER A 62 3.27 -26.49 -10.22
C SER A 62 1.75 -26.61 -10.29
N LYS A 63 1.17 -27.76 -9.91
CA LYS A 63 -0.29 -27.95 -9.88
C LYS A 63 -0.97 -27.01 -8.88
N LEU A 64 -0.41 -26.85 -7.69
CA LEU A 64 -0.96 -25.98 -6.65
C LEU A 64 -0.81 -24.49 -7.00
N GLN A 65 0.30 -24.10 -7.64
CA GLN A 65 0.48 -22.75 -8.17
C GLN A 65 -0.57 -22.42 -9.25
N ALA A 66 -0.82 -23.38 -10.16
CA ALA A 66 -1.88 -23.25 -11.17
C ALA A 66 -3.26 -23.17 -10.52
N ALA A 67 -3.53 -23.95 -9.46
CA ALA A 67 -4.78 -23.89 -8.72
C ALA A 67 -5.03 -22.51 -8.09
N ALA A 68 -4.02 -21.92 -7.46
CA ALA A 68 -4.13 -20.57 -6.92
C ALA A 68 -4.41 -19.55 -8.04
N SER A 69 -3.64 -19.59 -9.13
CA SER A 69 -3.78 -18.64 -10.24
C SER A 69 -5.11 -18.77 -11.00
N GLU A 70 -5.59 -20.00 -11.24
CA GLU A 70 -6.91 -20.25 -11.81
C GLU A 70 -8.02 -19.69 -10.91
N SER A 71 -7.91 -19.89 -9.58
CA SER A 71 -8.88 -19.33 -8.64
C SER A 71 -8.82 -17.80 -8.56
N PHE A 72 -7.65 -17.19 -8.78
CA PHE A 72 -7.51 -15.73 -8.89
C PHE A 72 -8.27 -15.20 -10.11
N GLU A 73 -8.02 -15.77 -11.29
CA GLU A 73 -8.71 -15.39 -12.53
C GLU A 73 -10.22 -15.58 -12.40
N MET A 74 -10.66 -16.69 -11.80
CA MET A 74 -12.07 -16.93 -11.54
C MET A 74 -12.67 -15.87 -10.60
N LEU A 75 -11.95 -15.50 -9.54
CA LEU A 75 -12.41 -14.51 -8.56
C LEU A 75 -12.52 -13.12 -9.16
N GLU A 76 -11.57 -12.72 -10.01
CA GLU A 76 -11.59 -11.46 -10.76
C GLU A 76 -12.84 -11.34 -11.64
N GLN A 77 -13.19 -12.42 -12.34
CA GLN A 77 -14.33 -12.45 -13.27
C GLN A 77 -15.71 -12.47 -12.60
N ILE A 78 -15.82 -12.98 -11.36
CA ILE A 78 -17.10 -13.10 -10.64
C ILE A 78 -17.25 -12.11 -9.48
N GLY A 79 -16.17 -11.40 -9.14
CA GLY A 79 -16.16 -10.40 -8.08
C GLY A 79 -17.01 -9.18 -8.44
N ALA A 80 -17.67 -8.61 -7.44
CA ALA A 80 -18.51 -7.43 -7.58
C ALA A 80 -17.77 -6.14 -7.24
N ALA A 81 -16.92 -6.15 -6.20
CA ALA A 81 -16.11 -4.98 -5.87
C ALA A 81 -15.20 -4.57 -7.04
N PRO A 82 -15.07 -3.27 -7.35
CA PRO A 82 -14.08 -2.77 -8.28
C PRO A 82 -12.66 -3.30 -7.99
N GLY A 83 -12.29 -3.42 -6.72
CA GLY A 83 -11.02 -4.05 -6.34
C GLY A 83 -10.88 -5.48 -6.86
N ALA A 84 -11.94 -6.30 -6.78
CA ALA A 84 -11.94 -7.63 -7.37
C ALA A 84 -11.88 -7.61 -8.91
N LYS A 85 -12.69 -6.77 -9.55
CA LYS A 85 -12.76 -6.72 -11.03
C LYS A 85 -11.43 -6.35 -11.68
N TRP A 86 -10.59 -5.57 -10.99
CA TRP A 86 -9.41 -4.93 -11.58
C TRP A 86 -8.09 -5.31 -10.88
N GLY A 87 -8.05 -6.46 -10.20
CA GLY A 87 -6.81 -7.11 -9.75
C GLY A 87 -6.33 -6.79 -8.33
N ASP A 88 -7.10 -6.03 -7.53
CA ASP A 88 -6.86 -5.79 -6.10
C ASP A 88 -7.45 -6.93 -5.23
N LEU A 89 -6.95 -8.14 -5.51
CA LEU A 89 -7.33 -9.39 -4.85
C LEU A 89 -6.14 -10.36 -4.84
N ILE A 90 -6.24 -11.44 -4.08
CA ILE A 90 -5.30 -12.56 -4.17
C ILE A 90 -5.92 -13.86 -3.70
N THR A 91 -5.38 -14.98 -4.18
CA THR A 91 -5.68 -16.32 -3.68
C THR A 91 -4.39 -17.02 -3.23
N GLY A 92 -4.48 -17.86 -2.21
CA GLY A 92 -3.32 -18.56 -1.67
C GLY A 92 -3.64 -19.85 -0.94
N ILE A 93 -2.64 -20.72 -0.87
CA ILE A 93 -2.67 -22.02 -0.21
C ILE A 93 -1.67 -22.01 0.94
N TYR A 94 -2.13 -22.38 2.13
CA TYR A 94 -1.39 -22.31 3.38
C TYR A 94 -1.24 -23.71 3.97
N THR A 95 -0.16 -23.93 4.71
CA THR A 95 0.04 -25.15 5.52
C THR A 95 -1.04 -25.27 6.59
N THR A 96 -1.22 -26.45 7.19
CA THR A 96 -2.13 -26.65 8.33
C THR A 96 -1.91 -25.64 9.45
N SER A 97 -0.64 -25.30 9.74
CA SER A 97 -0.23 -24.33 10.75
C SER A 97 -0.44 -22.87 10.33
N GLY A 98 -0.92 -22.61 9.12
CA GLY A 98 -1.25 -21.28 8.62
C GLY A 98 -0.10 -20.52 7.96
N ASP A 99 1.01 -21.18 7.59
CA ASP A 99 2.07 -20.52 6.81
C ASP A 99 1.66 -20.46 5.33
N LEU A 100 1.67 -19.25 4.73
CA LEU A 100 1.44 -19.09 3.29
C LEU A 100 2.54 -19.83 2.53
N SER A 101 2.20 -20.83 1.72
CA SER A 101 3.15 -21.61 0.94
C SER A 101 3.21 -21.20 -0.53
N LEU A 102 2.05 -20.94 -1.13
CA LEU A 102 1.88 -20.59 -2.55
C LEU A 102 0.75 -19.56 -2.67
N ALA A 103 0.92 -18.57 -3.54
CA ALA A 103 -0.11 -17.59 -3.88
C ALA A 103 -0.24 -17.46 -5.40
N SER A 104 -1.33 -16.90 -5.89
CA SER A 104 -1.52 -16.63 -7.32
C SER A 104 -0.40 -15.79 -7.92
N SER A 105 -0.17 -15.99 -9.23
CA SER A 105 0.80 -15.21 -10.00
C SER A 105 0.34 -13.77 -10.26
N GLY A 106 -0.96 -13.49 -10.21
CA GLY A 106 -1.55 -12.16 -10.19
C GLY A 106 -1.88 -11.70 -8.77
N GLY A 107 -2.26 -10.43 -8.63
CA GLY A 107 -2.84 -9.90 -7.41
C GLY A 107 -1.88 -9.26 -6.40
N VAL A 108 -2.44 -8.92 -5.24
CA VAL A 108 -1.77 -8.17 -4.18
C VAL A 108 -1.07 -9.12 -3.22
N LEU A 109 0.22 -9.31 -3.43
CA LEU A 109 1.00 -10.28 -2.66
C LEU A 109 0.99 -9.98 -1.15
N ALA A 110 1.05 -8.70 -0.77
CA ALA A 110 0.94 -8.26 0.61
C ALA A 110 -0.27 -8.89 1.33
N PHE A 111 -1.45 -8.95 0.69
CA PHE A 111 -2.66 -9.55 1.27
C PHE A 111 -2.45 -11.01 1.67
N SER A 112 -1.83 -11.81 0.81
CA SER A 112 -1.59 -13.22 1.13
C SER A 112 -0.60 -13.36 2.29
N THR A 113 0.45 -12.53 2.32
CA THR A 113 1.48 -12.56 3.37
C THR A 113 0.97 -12.05 4.72
N THR A 114 -0.09 -11.24 4.74
CA THR A 114 -0.68 -10.72 5.98
C THR A 114 -1.96 -11.48 6.40
N ALA A 115 -2.60 -12.23 5.51
CA ALA A 115 -3.75 -13.08 5.86
C ALA A 115 -3.37 -14.31 6.70
N GLN A 116 -2.12 -14.78 6.63
CA GLN A 116 -1.66 -15.91 7.47
C GLN A 116 -1.85 -15.67 8.97
N TYR A 117 -1.82 -14.43 9.45
CA TYR A 117 -1.94 -14.11 10.87
C TYR A 117 -3.35 -14.46 11.36
N ALA A 118 -4.37 -14.16 10.54
CA ALA A 118 -5.75 -14.56 10.79
C ALA A 118 -5.95 -16.09 10.69
N VAL A 119 -5.22 -16.77 9.79
CA VAL A 119 -5.24 -18.25 9.68
C VAL A 119 -4.61 -18.88 10.91
N LYS A 120 -3.45 -18.39 11.35
CA LYS A 120 -2.74 -18.84 12.56
C LYS A 120 -3.61 -18.64 13.80
N TYR A 121 -4.22 -17.47 13.93
CA TYR A 121 -5.17 -17.17 15.00
C TYR A 121 -6.36 -18.15 14.97
N THR A 122 -6.97 -18.34 13.81
CA THR A 122 -8.08 -19.29 13.63
C THR A 122 -7.67 -20.70 14.05
N TYR A 123 -6.52 -21.18 13.58
CA TYR A 123 -6.01 -22.50 13.92
C TYR A 123 -5.73 -22.66 15.42
N GLN A 124 -5.15 -21.66 16.07
CA GLN A 124 -4.79 -21.71 17.48
C GLN A 124 -6.00 -21.59 18.41
N TYR A 125 -6.94 -20.71 18.11
CA TYR A 125 -8.04 -20.36 19.02
C TYR A 125 -9.35 -21.06 18.69
N TRP A 126 -9.62 -21.42 17.43
CA TRP A 126 -10.91 -22.01 17.04
C TRP A 126 -10.89 -23.51 16.85
N LYS A 127 -9.73 -24.16 16.66
CA LYS A 127 -9.64 -25.60 16.38
C LYS A 127 -10.31 -26.45 17.46
N ASP A 128 -9.97 -26.18 18.72
CA ASP A 128 -10.39 -26.97 19.88
C ASP A 128 -11.47 -26.25 20.71
N GLU A 129 -11.95 -25.08 20.25
CA GLU A 129 -13.02 -24.35 20.92
C GLU A 129 -14.38 -25.04 20.63
N PRO A 130 -15.12 -25.51 21.65
CA PRO A 130 -16.29 -26.37 21.46
C PRO A 130 -17.49 -25.72 20.76
N THR A 131 -17.66 -24.40 20.86
CA THR A 131 -18.74 -23.61 20.26
C THR A 131 -18.41 -23.14 18.84
N VAL A 132 -17.12 -23.01 18.51
CA VAL A 132 -16.64 -22.65 17.18
C VAL A 132 -16.20 -23.91 16.44
N GLY A 133 -15.02 -24.46 16.76
CA GLY A 133 -14.43 -25.62 16.09
C GLY A 133 -14.01 -25.34 14.64
N ILE A 134 -13.17 -26.20 14.08
CA ILE A 134 -12.81 -26.20 12.65
C ILE A 134 -13.19 -27.55 12.05
N ARG A 135 -14.16 -27.56 11.14
CA ARG A 135 -14.70 -28.79 10.51
C ARG A 135 -14.66 -28.70 8.99
N PRO A 136 -14.69 -29.84 8.29
CA PRO A 136 -14.84 -29.85 6.83
C PRO A 136 -16.09 -29.08 6.39
N GLY A 137 -15.93 -28.18 5.43
CA GLY A 137 -17.03 -27.34 4.92
C GLY A 137 -17.28 -26.07 5.71
N ASP A 138 -16.56 -25.80 6.79
CA ASP A 138 -16.59 -24.49 7.43
C ASP A 138 -15.85 -23.46 6.57
N ALA A 139 -16.18 -22.17 6.73
CA ALA A 139 -15.34 -21.08 6.26
C ALA A 139 -15.37 -19.91 7.25
N PHE A 140 -14.25 -19.20 7.33
CA PHE A 140 -14.02 -18.10 8.26
C PHE A 140 -13.76 -16.81 7.48
N MET A 141 -14.14 -15.67 8.04
CA MET A 141 -13.84 -14.35 7.49
C MET A 141 -13.13 -13.47 8.49
N HIS A 142 -12.38 -12.50 7.97
CA HIS A 142 -11.59 -11.55 8.73
C HIS A 142 -11.31 -10.30 7.88
N ASN A 143 -11.38 -9.12 8.51
CA ASN A 143 -10.89 -7.86 7.94
C ASN A 143 -10.23 -6.94 8.98
N ASP A 144 -10.32 -7.22 10.28
CA ASP A 144 -9.71 -6.34 11.27
C ASP A 144 -8.18 -6.44 11.20
N ALA A 145 -7.56 -5.41 10.61
CA ALA A 145 -6.12 -5.29 10.42
C ALA A 145 -5.27 -5.69 11.64
N ARG A 146 -5.82 -5.54 12.85
CA ARG A 146 -5.17 -5.90 14.12
C ARG A 146 -4.96 -7.41 14.30
N TYR A 147 -5.70 -8.27 13.59
CA TYR A 147 -5.53 -9.73 13.60
C TYR A 147 -4.75 -10.25 12.37
N GLY A 148 -4.33 -9.36 11.48
CA GLY A 148 -3.72 -9.65 10.18
C GLY A 148 -4.27 -8.71 9.10
N GLY A 149 -3.76 -8.74 7.87
CA GLY A 149 -4.20 -7.81 6.81
C GLY A 149 -3.46 -6.47 6.80
N ILE A 150 -3.82 -5.56 5.88
CA ILE A 150 -3.23 -4.22 5.76
C ILE A 150 -4.15 -3.15 6.35
N HIS A 151 -5.44 -3.22 6.01
CA HIS A 151 -6.51 -2.40 6.55
C HIS A 151 -7.85 -3.13 6.38
N ASN A 152 -8.92 -2.59 6.94
CA ASN A 152 -10.19 -3.30 7.04
C ASN A 152 -11.09 -3.22 5.81
N ALA A 153 -10.66 -2.60 4.72
CA ALA A 153 -11.27 -2.81 3.42
C ALA A 153 -10.87 -4.18 2.84
N ASP A 154 -9.77 -4.78 3.31
CA ASP A 154 -9.29 -6.06 2.81
C ASP A 154 -10.03 -7.21 3.49
N HIS A 155 -10.96 -7.83 2.78
CA HIS A 155 -11.79 -8.90 3.31
C HIS A 155 -11.24 -10.26 2.90
N SER A 156 -10.77 -11.01 3.89
CA SER A 156 -10.26 -12.37 3.72
C SER A 156 -11.33 -13.43 4.02
N LEU A 157 -11.36 -14.49 3.23
CA LEU A 157 -12.13 -15.71 3.48
C LEU A 157 -11.19 -16.92 3.50
N MET A 158 -11.24 -17.69 4.58
CA MET A 158 -10.33 -18.79 4.88
C MET A 158 -11.13 -20.10 4.97
N LEU A 159 -10.78 -21.07 4.13
CA LEU A 159 -11.43 -22.38 4.07
C LEU A 159 -10.44 -23.49 4.45
N PRO A 160 -10.67 -24.23 5.55
CA PRO A 160 -9.86 -25.39 5.89
C PRO A 160 -10.10 -26.55 4.93
N VAL A 161 -9.02 -27.17 4.45
CA VAL A 161 -9.05 -28.30 3.51
C VAL A 161 -8.72 -29.59 4.27
N PHE A 162 -9.68 -30.51 4.31
CA PHE A 162 -9.55 -31.79 5.02
C PHE A 162 -9.41 -32.97 4.05
N TYR A 163 -8.64 -33.99 4.45
CA TYR A 163 -8.58 -35.29 3.80
C TYR A 163 -8.48 -36.41 4.84
N GLY A 164 -9.35 -37.43 4.74
CA GLY A 164 -9.35 -38.54 5.72
C GLY A 164 -9.60 -38.12 7.17
N GLY A 165 -10.26 -36.97 7.40
CA GLY A 165 -10.47 -36.40 8.74
C GLY A 165 -9.31 -35.55 9.28
N GLU A 166 -8.18 -35.49 8.56
CA GLU A 166 -7.02 -34.66 8.87
C GLU A 166 -7.13 -33.29 8.15
N LEU A 167 -6.80 -32.20 8.84
CA LEU A 167 -6.64 -30.87 8.22
C LEU A 167 -5.27 -30.81 7.53
N VAL A 168 -5.25 -30.64 6.21
CA VAL A 168 -4.03 -30.75 5.40
C VAL A 168 -3.53 -29.42 4.83
N ALA A 169 -4.42 -28.44 4.68
CA ALA A 169 -4.10 -27.11 4.15
C ALA A 169 -5.23 -26.11 4.46
N TRP A 170 -5.00 -24.84 4.13
CA TRP A 170 -6.04 -23.83 4.01
C TRP A 170 -6.04 -23.23 2.60
N ALA A 171 -7.22 -22.95 2.08
CA ALA A 171 -7.44 -22.17 0.87
C ALA A 171 -7.98 -20.80 1.28
N VAL A 172 -7.31 -19.72 0.86
CA VAL A 172 -7.64 -18.36 1.28
C VAL A 172 -7.79 -17.45 0.06
N ALA A 173 -8.83 -16.63 0.06
CA ALA A 173 -9.04 -15.56 -0.90
C ALA A 173 -9.18 -14.24 -0.16
N VAL A 174 -8.53 -13.19 -0.65
CA VAL A 174 -8.63 -11.83 -0.12
C VAL A 174 -9.02 -10.89 -1.24
N VAL A 175 -9.94 -9.99 -0.98
CA VAL A 175 -10.42 -8.97 -1.93
C VAL A 175 -10.45 -7.64 -1.19
N HIS A 176 -10.01 -6.57 -1.85
CA HIS A 176 -10.31 -5.22 -1.40
C HIS A 176 -11.80 -4.93 -1.66
N GLU A 177 -12.59 -4.91 -0.58
CA GLU A 177 -13.98 -4.46 -0.58
C GLU A 177 -13.98 -3.00 -0.12
N GLY A 178 -14.06 -2.06 -1.06
CA GLY A 178 -14.13 -0.62 -0.79
C GLY A 178 -15.41 -0.18 -0.07
N GLU A 179 -16.20 -1.11 0.46
CA GLU A 179 -17.36 -0.83 1.30
C GLU A 179 -17.40 -1.76 2.50
N ASN A 180 -17.26 -1.18 3.67
CA ASN A 180 -17.24 -1.90 4.95
C ASN A 180 -18.01 -1.14 6.04
N GLY A 181 -18.85 -0.15 5.71
CA GLY A 181 -19.61 0.60 6.70
C GLY A 181 -18.82 1.64 7.49
N ALA A 182 -17.60 2.00 7.05
CA ALA A 182 -16.82 3.12 7.59
C ALA A 182 -17.61 4.44 7.62
N VAL A 183 -17.12 5.47 8.33
CA VAL A 183 -17.79 6.79 8.34
C VAL A 183 -17.80 7.51 6.98
N GLU A 184 -16.85 7.19 6.12
CA GLU A 184 -16.77 7.66 4.73
C GLU A 184 -16.91 6.45 3.78
N PRO A 185 -17.48 6.62 2.57
CA PRO A 185 -17.51 5.55 1.57
C PRO A 185 -16.09 5.25 1.06
N GLY A 186 -15.90 4.09 0.44
CA GLY A 186 -14.57 3.67 -0.04
C GLY A 186 -13.78 2.82 0.96
N GLY A 187 -14.32 2.58 2.16
CA GLY A 187 -13.78 1.62 3.14
C GLY A 187 -12.49 2.06 3.85
N ILE A 188 -11.89 3.16 3.41
CA ILE A 188 -10.67 3.76 3.96
C ILE A 188 -10.94 5.22 4.38
N PRO A 189 -11.57 5.47 5.54
CA PRO A 189 -11.94 6.83 5.95
C PRO A 189 -10.74 7.66 6.40
N SER A 190 -10.55 8.82 5.78
CA SER A 190 -9.59 9.84 6.24
C SER A 190 -10.11 10.59 7.47
N ALA A 191 -11.44 10.68 7.62
CA ALA A 191 -12.11 11.35 8.73
C ALA A 191 -12.19 10.52 10.01
N ALA A 192 -11.74 9.27 10.02
CA ALA A 192 -11.80 8.41 11.20
C ALA A 192 -10.90 8.91 12.33
N GLU A 193 -11.49 9.17 13.49
CA GLU A 193 -10.80 9.57 14.73
C GLU A 193 -10.72 8.45 15.78
N SER A 194 -11.37 7.32 15.52
CA SER A 194 -11.26 6.12 16.33
C SER A 194 -11.48 4.90 15.45
N LYS A 195 -11.03 3.73 15.91
CA LYS A 195 -11.29 2.47 15.19
C LYS A 195 -12.77 2.18 14.94
N PHE A 196 -13.66 2.71 15.78
CA PHE A 196 -15.11 2.54 15.63
C PHE A 196 -15.69 3.31 14.45
N MET A 197 -14.92 4.22 13.86
CA MET A 197 -15.28 4.96 12.65
C MET A 197 -14.78 4.26 11.38
N GLU A 198 -14.05 3.16 11.50
CA GLU A 198 -13.42 2.47 10.38
C GLU A 198 -14.35 1.47 9.70
N GLY A 199 -15.52 1.20 10.29
CA GLY A 199 -16.51 0.28 9.73
C GLY A 199 -16.46 -1.10 10.37
N LEU A 200 -16.71 -2.14 9.59
CA LEU A 200 -16.65 -3.53 10.00
C LEU A 200 -15.25 -3.86 10.49
N MET A 201 -15.18 -4.37 11.72
CA MET A 201 -13.99 -4.89 12.37
C MET A 201 -14.23 -6.35 12.72
N MET A 202 -14.03 -7.20 11.73
CA MET A 202 -14.19 -8.64 11.77
C MET A 202 -12.88 -9.27 12.24
N SER A 203 -12.81 -9.60 13.54
CA SER A 203 -11.86 -10.61 14.02
C SER A 203 -12.12 -11.95 13.30
N PRO A 204 -11.21 -12.92 13.27
CA PRO A 204 -11.47 -14.17 12.57
C PRO A 204 -12.70 -14.88 13.13
N PHE A 205 -13.78 -15.03 12.35
CA PHE A 205 -15.02 -15.69 12.78
C PHE A 205 -15.63 -16.56 11.70
N LYS A 206 -16.38 -17.60 12.11
CA LYS A 206 -16.99 -18.57 11.19
C LYS A 206 -18.23 -17.99 10.51
N VAL A 207 -18.20 -17.92 9.18
CA VAL A 207 -19.29 -17.38 8.34
C VAL A 207 -20.00 -18.44 7.49
N ALA A 208 -19.41 -19.63 7.34
CA ALA A 208 -20.01 -20.73 6.59
C ALA A 208 -19.88 -22.05 7.34
N GLU A 209 -20.87 -22.92 7.13
CA GLU A 209 -20.89 -24.31 7.58
C GLU A 209 -21.43 -25.16 6.43
N ASN A 210 -20.86 -26.36 6.21
CA ASN A 210 -21.22 -27.23 5.08
C ASN A 210 -21.24 -26.49 3.72
N TYR A 211 -20.23 -25.65 3.47
CA TYR A 211 -20.08 -24.83 2.27
C TYR A 211 -21.23 -23.84 2.04
N THR A 212 -22.01 -23.54 3.08
CA THR A 212 -23.16 -22.64 3.00
C THR A 212 -22.96 -21.47 3.94
N LEU A 213 -23.03 -20.25 3.39
CA LEU A 213 -22.95 -19.02 4.18
C LEU A 213 -24.12 -18.96 5.18
N LYS A 214 -23.80 -18.63 6.42
CA LYS A 214 -24.77 -18.50 7.52
C LYS A 214 -25.63 -17.26 7.28
N LYS A 215 -26.93 -17.47 7.02
CA LYS A 215 -27.82 -16.41 6.52
C LYS A 215 -28.03 -15.27 7.52
N ASP A 216 -28.04 -15.58 8.81
CA ASP A 216 -28.05 -14.62 9.91
C ASP A 216 -26.82 -13.69 9.87
N LEU A 217 -25.62 -14.25 9.74
CA LEU A 217 -24.38 -13.48 9.64
C LEU A 217 -24.30 -12.66 8.36
N VAL A 218 -24.67 -13.24 7.22
CA VAL A 218 -24.79 -12.51 5.95
C VAL A 218 -25.75 -11.33 6.12
N THR A 219 -26.93 -11.55 6.71
CA THR A 219 -27.93 -10.48 6.86
C THR A 219 -27.43 -9.39 7.81
N PHE A 220 -26.72 -9.75 8.88
CA PHE A 220 -26.06 -8.79 9.77
C PHE A 220 -25.04 -7.92 9.02
N LEU A 221 -24.13 -8.53 8.27
CA LEU A 221 -23.12 -7.82 7.48
C LEU A 221 -23.76 -6.92 6.41
N GLN A 222 -24.78 -7.40 5.70
CA GLN A 222 -25.51 -6.60 4.71
C GLN A 222 -26.15 -5.34 5.33
N ASN A 223 -26.61 -5.39 6.59
CA ASN A 223 -27.17 -4.22 7.28
C ASN A 223 -26.12 -3.32 7.92
N SER A 224 -24.84 -3.69 7.83
CA SER A 224 -23.73 -2.94 8.42
C SER A 224 -22.94 -2.14 7.38
N VAL A 225 -23.38 -2.13 6.12
CA VAL A 225 -22.67 -1.51 4.99
C VAL A 225 -23.65 -0.76 4.07
N ARG A 226 -23.11 0.12 3.23
CA ARG A 226 -23.89 0.87 2.21
C ARG A 226 -24.32 -0.02 1.04
N GLU A 227 -23.50 -1.01 0.69
CA GLU A 227 -23.69 -1.89 -0.48
C GLU A 227 -24.03 -3.34 -0.08
N PRO A 228 -25.26 -3.63 0.37
CA PRO A 228 -25.64 -4.98 0.82
C PRO A 228 -25.56 -6.04 -0.27
N LYS A 229 -25.74 -5.67 -1.55
CA LYS A 229 -25.65 -6.61 -2.67
C LYS A 229 -24.21 -7.06 -2.89
N LEU A 230 -23.28 -6.10 -2.95
CA LEU A 230 -21.84 -6.33 -3.08
C LEU A 230 -21.35 -7.24 -1.95
N GLN A 231 -21.74 -6.95 -0.70
CA GLN A 231 -21.34 -7.74 0.45
C GLN A 231 -21.64 -9.24 0.28
N LEU A 232 -22.83 -9.59 -0.20
CA LEU A 232 -23.19 -11.00 -0.45
C LEU A 232 -22.47 -11.58 -1.67
N GLN A 233 -22.38 -10.80 -2.75
CA GLN A 233 -21.73 -11.24 -4.00
C GLN A 233 -20.27 -11.59 -3.75
N ASP A 234 -19.52 -10.74 -3.07
CA ASP A 234 -18.09 -10.97 -2.81
C ASP A 234 -17.84 -12.05 -1.76
N MET A 235 -18.73 -12.23 -0.78
CA MET A 235 -18.67 -13.41 0.11
C MET A 235 -18.81 -14.71 -0.68
N LYS A 236 -19.77 -14.77 -1.62
CA LYS A 236 -19.97 -15.93 -2.48
C LYS A 236 -18.80 -16.14 -3.44
N ALA A 237 -18.28 -15.07 -4.03
CA ALA A 237 -17.15 -15.10 -4.96
C ALA A 237 -15.91 -15.69 -4.27
N LYS A 238 -15.53 -15.17 -3.10
CA LYS A 238 -14.42 -15.69 -2.31
C LYS A 238 -14.61 -17.15 -1.88
N LEU A 239 -15.80 -17.51 -1.40
CA LEU A 239 -16.08 -18.90 -1.03
C LEU A 239 -15.92 -19.85 -2.22
N SER A 240 -16.39 -19.43 -3.40
CA SER A 240 -16.26 -20.20 -4.65
C SER A 240 -14.78 -20.36 -5.05
N ALA A 241 -13.99 -19.30 -4.95
CA ALA A 241 -12.53 -19.34 -5.20
C ALA A 241 -11.80 -20.31 -4.27
N CYS A 242 -12.13 -20.28 -2.98
CA CYS A 242 -11.58 -21.21 -1.99
C CYS A 242 -12.02 -22.65 -2.24
N MET A 243 -13.27 -22.89 -2.63
CA MET A 243 -13.76 -24.22 -3.00
C MET A 243 -13.08 -24.74 -4.27
N ARG A 244 -12.74 -23.87 -5.23
CA ARG A 244 -11.98 -24.25 -6.43
C ARG A 244 -10.56 -24.69 -6.07
N MET A 245 -9.85 -23.94 -5.22
CA MET A 245 -8.54 -24.37 -4.71
C MET A 245 -8.62 -25.70 -3.96
N LYS A 246 -9.62 -25.86 -3.08
CA LYS A 246 -9.88 -27.13 -2.39
C LYS A 246 -10.02 -28.28 -3.39
N GLN A 247 -10.85 -28.14 -4.42
CA GLN A 247 -11.06 -29.17 -5.42
C GLN A 247 -9.74 -29.56 -6.09
N ARG A 248 -8.90 -28.59 -6.47
CA ARG A 248 -7.60 -28.85 -7.08
C ARG A 248 -6.62 -29.55 -6.13
N ILE A 249 -6.66 -29.20 -4.84
CA ILE A 249 -5.88 -29.90 -3.81
C ILE A 249 -6.34 -31.36 -3.72
N GLU A 250 -7.66 -31.63 -3.68
CA GLU A 250 -8.20 -32.99 -3.62
C GLU A 250 -7.85 -33.83 -4.86
N GLU A 251 -7.90 -33.23 -6.06
CA GLU A 251 -7.44 -33.85 -7.30
C GLU A 251 -5.95 -34.23 -7.22
N ALA A 252 -5.11 -33.33 -6.70
CA ALA A 252 -3.69 -33.60 -6.50
C ALA A 252 -3.44 -34.68 -5.42
N ILE A 253 -4.27 -34.75 -4.37
CA ILE A 253 -4.22 -35.85 -3.38
C ILE A 253 -4.58 -37.19 -4.04
N ALA A 254 -5.58 -37.22 -4.93
CA ALA A 254 -5.96 -38.44 -5.63
C ALA A 254 -4.84 -38.96 -6.53
N ASP A 255 -4.10 -38.06 -7.20
CA ASP A 255 -2.99 -38.41 -8.10
C ASP A 255 -1.70 -38.81 -7.35
N TYR A 256 -1.34 -38.09 -6.28
CA TYR A 256 0.00 -38.16 -5.67
C TYR A 256 0.00 -38.53 -4.18
N GLY A 257 -1.17 -38.63 -3.56
CA GLY A 257 -1.33 -38.89 -2.13
C GLY A 257 -1.20 -37.63 -1.25
N VAL A 258 -1.74 -37.72 -0.03
CA VAL A 258 -1.77 -36.61 0.93
C VAL A 258 -0.38 -36.18 1.40
N ASP A 259 0.55 -37.14 1.54
CA ASP A 259 1.95 -36.87 1.92
C ASP A 259 2.59 -35.90 0.90
N ALA A 260 2.26 -36.02 -0.39
CA ALA A 260 2.81 -35.15 -1.42
C ALA A 260 2.38 -33.69 -1.26
N ILE A 261 1.13 -33.43 -0.83
CA ILE A 261 0.65 -32.07 -0.55
C ILE A 261 1.39 -31.49 0.66
N ILE A 262 1.40 -32.22 1.78
CA ILE A 262 2.01 -31.77 3.04
C ILE A 262 3.51 -31.50 2.82
N ALA A 263 4.21 -32.43 2.17
CA ALA A 263 5.63 -32.29 1.83
C ALA A 263 5.86 -31.07 0.92
N THR A 264 5.03 -30.88 -0.10
CA THR A 264 5.17 -29.75 -1.04
C THR A 264 4.99 -28.41 -0.35
N LEU A 265 3.95 -28.26 0.48
CA LEU A 265 3.68 -26.99 1.16
C LEU A 265 4.84 -26.62 2.10
N ARG A 266 5.33 -27.56 2.90
CA ARG A 266 6.46 -27.32 3.80
C ARG A 266 7.77 -27.12 3.05
N LYS A 267 8.12 -28.00 2.12
CA LYS A 267 9.40 -27.93 1.38
C LYS A 267 9.52 -26.65 0.55
N THR A 268 8.41 -26.16 -0.01
CA THR A 268 8.40 -24.88 -0.73
C THR A 268 8.79 -23.70 0.17
N LEU A 269 8.37 -23.70 1.43
CA LEU A 269 8.75 -22.68 2.40
C LEU A 269 10.23 -22.80 2.79
N ASP A 270 10.68 -24.01 3.12
CA ASP A 270 12.08 -24.27 3.49
C ASP A 270 13.04 -23.93 2.34
N ASP A 271 12.68 -24.28 1.10
CA ASP A 271 13.42 -23.92 -0.12
C ASP A 271 13.54 -22.40 -0.26
N THR A 272 12.44 -21.66 -0.05
CA THR A 272 12.48 -20.19 -0.09
C THR A 272 13.43 -19.63 0.97
N VAL A 273 13.37 -20.12 2.22
CA VAL A 273 14.25 -19.63 3.30
C VAL A 273 15.73 -19.82 2.95
N GLU A 274 16.08 -21.02 2.50
CA GLU A 274 17.48 -21.33 2.16
C GLU A 274 17.96 -20.56 0.94
N GLU A 275 17.10 -20.32 -0.04
CA GLU A 275 17.42 -19.51 -1.21
C GLU A 275 17.58 -18.02 -0.86
N VAL A 276 16.72 -17.46 0.01
CA VAL A 276 16.90 -16.09 0.52
C VAL A 276 18.24 -15.97 1.25
N LYS A 277 18.54 -16.88 2.17
CA LYS A 277 19.83 -16.88 2.88
C LYS A 277 21.01 -16.98 1.92
N ARG A 278 20.90 -17.82 0.88
CA ARG A 278 21.93 -17.95 -0.17
C ARG A 278 22.15 -16.63 -0.90
N ARG A 279 21.09 -15.95 -1.32
CA ARG A 279 21.17 -14.64 -2.00
C ARG A 279 21.73 -13.57 -1.07
N LEU A 280 21.29 -13.53 0.18
CA LEU A 280 21.80 -12.57 1.17
C LEU A 280 23.29 -12.76 1.43
N ARG A 281 23.83 -13.99 1.48
CA ARG A 281 25.29 -14.20 1.61
C ARG A 281 26.12 -13.52 0.54
N GLN A 282 25.56 -13.29 -0.64
CA GLN A 282 26.25 -12.62 -1.76
C GLN A 282 26.26 -11.09 -1.65
N TRP A 283 25.34 -10.51 -0.89
CA TRP A 283 25.29 -9.06 -0.69
C TRP A 283 26.45 -8.60 0.21
N PRO A 284 26.92 -7.34 0.11
CA PRO A 284 27.96 -6.84 0.99
C PRO A 284 27.41 -6.61 2.41
N ASP A 285 28.15 -7.08 3.43
CA ASP A 285 27.88 -6.72 4.83
C ASP A 285 28.02 -5.20 5.02
N GLY A 286 27.07 -4.61 5.74
CA GLY A 286 27.07 -3.17 5.97
C GLY A 286 25.71 -2.61 6.36
N THR A 287 25.67 -1.29 6.53
CA THR A 287 24.46 -0.58 6.93
C THR A 287 24.17 0.53 5.93
N VAL A 288 22.93 0.57 5.45
CA VAL A 288 22.39 1.63 4.59
C VAL A 288 21.23 2.32 5.28
N ARG A 289 21.02 3.60 4.96
CA ARG A 289 19.95 4.42 5.54
C ARG A 289 19.19 5.15 4.46
N ALA A 290 17.90 5.34 4.71
CA ALA A 290 17.01 6.18 3.95
C ALA A 290 15.89 6.68 4.85
N MET A 291 15.21 7.74 4.42
CA MET A 291 13.98 8.19 5.04
C MET A 291 12.96 8.51 3.96
N ALA A 292 11.69 8.50 4.34
CA ALA A 292 10.60 9.05 3.56
C ALA A 292 9.72 9.95 4.42
N VAL A 293 9.10 10.95 3.81
CA VAL A 293 8.28 11.93 4.52
C VAL A 293 6.92 12.02 3.85
N ALA A 294 5.88 11.71 4.62
CA ALA A 294 4.51 12.04 4.25
C ALA A 294 4.19 13.48 4.67
N ASP A 295 3.36 14.18 3.90
CA ASP A 295 3.10 15.62 4.08
C ASP A 295 1.70 15.96 4.63
N GLY A 296 0.99 14.97 5.13
CA GLY A 296 -0.22 15.17 5.92
C GLY A 296 -0.84 13.89 6.41
N THR A 297 -1.85 14.06 7.27
CA THR A 297 -2.74 12.99 7.76
C THR A 297 -3.97 12.82 6.87
N LEU A 298 -3.94 13.38 5.66
CA LEU A 298 -5.11 13.64 4.80
C LEU A 298 -6.10 14.68 5.34
N ARG A 299 -6.01 15.09 6.62
CA ARG A 299 -6.83 16.13 7.25
C ARG A 299 -6.08 17.43 7.50
N GLU A 300 -4.82 17.33 7.92
CA GLU A 300 -3.95 18.48 8.14
C GLU A 300 -2.59 18.30 7.45
N ASN A 301 -1.96 19.41 7.06
CA ASN A 301 -0.62 19.41 6.47
C ASN A 301 0.43 19.32 7.59
N ILE A 302 1.05 18.16 7.75
CA ILE A 302 2.13 17.90 8.72
C ILE A 302 3.20 17.00 8.10
N LEU A 303 4.44 17.06 8.56
CA LEU A 303 5.51 16.20 8.05
C LEU A 303 5.70 14.98 8.96
N ILE A 304 5.43 13.79 8.41
CA ILE A 304 5.46 12.51 9.12
C ILE A 304 6.66 11.71 8.60
N LYS A 305 7.69 11.54 9.42
CA LYS A 305 8.91 10.84 9.03
C LYS A 305 8.78 9.33 9.20
N THR A 306 9.09 8.62 8.13
CA THR A 306 9.53 7.23 8.15
C THR A 306 11.05 7.19 8.17
N ASN A 307 11.63 6.69 9.27
CA ASN A 307 13.08 6.53 9.42
C ASN A 307 13.46 5.07 9.21
N LEU A 308 14.42 4.78 8.34
CA LEU A 308 14.85 3.40 8.08
C LEU A 308 16.37 3.25 8.04
N GLU A 309 16.86 2.32 8.85
CA GLU A 309 18.19 1.76 8.75
C GLU A 309 18.08 0.27 8.41
N VAL A 310 18.84 -0.18 7.41
CA VAL A 310 18.92 -1.60 7.02
C VAL A 310 20.35 -2.08 7.18
N THR A 311 20.55 -3.07 8.05
CA THR A 311 21.87 -3.70 8.25
C THR A 311 21.86 -5.11 7.67
N LYS A 312 22.81 -5.40 6.79
CA LYS A 312 23.06 -6.73 6.23
C LYS A 312 24.26 -7.33 6.95
N LYS A 313 24.08 -8.54 7.49
CA LYS A 313 25.19 -9.33 8.08
C LYS A 313 25.01 -10.81 7.76
N GLY A 314 26.00 -11.40 7.08
CA GLY A 314 25.96 -12.81 6.72
C GLY A 314 24.77 -13.13 5.81
N ASP A 315 23.83 -13.94 6.31
CA ASP A 315 22.60 -14.36 5.64
C ASP A 315 21.33 -13.74 6.23
N GLU A 316 21.47 -12.67 7.01
CA GLU A 316 20.36 -11.95 7.64
C GLU A 316 20.31 -10.47 7.21
N LEU A 317 19.09 -9.92 7.18
CA LEU A 317 18.83 -8.48 7.10
C LEU A 317 18.12 -8.00 8.37
N HIS A 318 18.48 -6.81 8.84
CA HIS A 318 17.81 -6.17 9.96
C HIS A 318 17.27 -4.80 9.55
N PHE A 319 15.95 -4.67 9.54
CA PHE A 319 15.20 -3.43 9.33
C PHE A 319 14.96 -2.76 10.69
N ASN A 320 15.54 -1.59 10.90
CA ASN A 320 15.37 -0.80 12.10
C ASN A 320 14.60 0.48 11.78
N LEU A 321 13.40 0.60 12.35
CA LEU A 321 12.45 1.70 12.16
C LEU A 321 12.43 2.69 13.33
N SER A 322 13.34 2.54 14.32
CA SER A 322 13.44 3.46 15.45
C SER A 322 13.64 4.91 14.98
N GLY A 323 13.00 5.85 15.68
CA GLY A 323 13.00 7.27 15.32
C GLY A 323 11.97 7.66 14.26
N SER A 324 11.13 6.73 13.79
CA SER A 324 9.93 7.08 13.01
C SER A 324 8.91 7.85 13.84
N ALA A 325 7.94 8.48 13.18
CA ALA A 325 6.91 9.27 13.83
C ALA A 325 6.11 8.48 14.90
N PRO A 326 5.67 9.16 15.98
CA PRO A 326 4.75 8.57 16.96
C PRO A 326 3.39 8.28 16.30
N GLU A 327 2.64 7.35 16.88
CA GLU A 327 1.28 7.08 16.44
C GLU A 327 0.37 8.30 16.64
N PHE A 328 -0.64 8.39 15.78
CA PHE A 328 -1.72 9.35 15.91
C PHE A 328 -2.94 8.63 16.47
N ALA A 329 -3.23 8.81 17.76
CA ALA A 329 -4.31 8.12 18.46
C ALA A 329 -5.70 8.37 17.85
N ASN A 330 -5.85 9.46 17.09
CA ASN A 330 -7.10 9.87 16.46
C ASN A 330 -6.98 10.20 14.97
N ARG A 331 -6.03 9.58 14.26
CA ARG A 331 -5.95 9.62 12.79
C ARG A 331 -5.65 8.24 12.26
N SER A 332 -6.27 7.86 11.14
CA SER A 332 -6.15 6.52 10.57
C SER A 332 -4.80 6.23 9.91
N ASN A 333 -3.88 7.20 9.86
CA ASN A 333 -2.54 7.10 9.27
C ASN A 333 -1.55 6.29 10.12
N ASN A 334 -2.00 5.20 10.73
CA ASN A 334 -1.16 4.25 11.45
C ASN A 334 -1.21 2.89 10.78
N THR A 335 -0.22 2.06 11.04
CA THR A 335 -0.24 0.63 10.75
C THR A 335 0.24 -0.16 11.96
N ILE A 336 0.05 -1.46 11.89
CA ILE A 336 0.66 -2.41 12.81
C ILE A 336 1.88 -3.07 12.17
N ILE A 337 2.68 -3.76 12.97
CA ILE A 337 3.94 -4.36 12.49
C ILE A 337 3.73 -5.34 11.32
N VAL A 338 2.57 -6.00 11.24
CA VAL A 338 2.21 -6.91 10.13
C VAL A 338 2.11 -6.17 8.80
N GLY A 339 1.56 -4.94 8.78
CA GLY A 339 1.52 -4.12 7.57
C GLY A 339 2.92 -3.74 7.09
N ALA A 340 3.81 -3.37 8.04
CA ALA A 340 5.20 -3.07 7.72
C ALA A 340 5.95 -4.30 7.16
N LYS A 341 5.78 -5.49 7.75
CA LYS A 341 6.35 -6.75 7.24
C LYS A 341 5.80 -7.11 5.86
N GLY A 342 4.48 -6.98 5.67
CA GLY A 342 3.80 -7.29 4.41
C GLY A 342 4.29 -6.42 3.25
N VAL A 343 4.49 -5.12 3.48
CA VAL A 343 5.00 -4.21 2.44
C VAL A 343 6.46 -4.51 2.08
N ILE A 344 7.27 -5.00 3.03
CA ILE A 344 8.64 -5.45 2.77
C ILE A 344 8.62 -6.78 2.00
N ALA A 345 7.73 -7.72 2.34
CA ALA A 345 7.56 -8.95 1.57
C ALA A 345 7.14 -8.65 0.11
N GLN A 346 6.19 -7.73 -0.09
CA GLN A 346 5.80 -7.21 -1.40
C GLN A 346 7.00 -6.67 -2.18
N LEU A 347 7.84 -5.87 -1.52
CA LEU A 347 9.02 -5.27 -2.14
C LEU A 347 9.99 -6.34 -2.62
N PHE A 348 10.31 -7.32 -1.78
CA PHE A 348 11.24 -8.38 -2.16
C PHE A 348 10.73 -9.20 -3.33
N LEU A 349 9.48 -9.67 -3.27
CA LEU A 349 8.92 -10.58 -4.26
C LEU A 349 8.42 -9.90 -5.53
N SER A 350 8.43 -8.57 -5.61
CA SER A 350 8.04 -7.84 -6.83
C SER A 350 9.19 -7.05 -7.46
N PHE A 351 10.13 -6.52 -6.66
CA PHE A 351 11.16 -5.60 -7.16
C PHE A 351 12.60 -6.06 -6.91
N ILE A 352 12.83 -7.07 -6.07
CA ILE A 352 14.19 -7.55 -5.75
C ILE A 352 14.43 -8.97 -6.29
N TRP A 353 13.49 -9.88 -6.04
CA TRP A 353 13.51 -11.30 -6.39
C TRP A 353 12.12 -11.77 -6.90
N PRO A 354 11.64 -11.21 -8.02
CA PRO A 354 10.34 -11.58 -8.59
C PRO A 354 10.27 -13.00 -9.15
N ASP A 355 11.42 -13.67 -9.25
CA ASP A 355 11.55 -15.06 -9.66
C ASP A 355 11.27 -16.06 -8.53
N MET A 356 11.19 -15.59 -7.28
CA MET A 356 10.95 -16.43 -6.11
C MET A 356 9.49 -16.87 -5.99
N PRO A 357 9.20 -18.04 -5.38
CA PRO A 357 7.85 -18.41 -5.02
C PRO A 357 7.19 -17.34 -4.14
N ARG A 358 5.94 -17.00 -4.48
CA ARG A 358 5.15 -16.00 -3.78
C ARG A 358 4.66 -16.54 -2.43
N ASN A 359 5.47 -16.37 -1.40
CA ASN A 359 5.15 -16.85 -0.06
C ASN A 359 5.83 -16.04 1.06
N GLN A 360 5.36 -16.24 2.29
CA GLN A 360 5.82 -15.43 3.43
C GLN A 360 7.26 -15.75 3.90
N ALA A 361 7.82 -16.91 3.51
CA ALA A 361 9.18 -17.29 3.87
C ALA A 361 10.24 -16.29 3.38
N VAL A 362 9.93 -15.45 2.39
CA VAL A 362 10.88 -14.47 1.86
C VAL A 362 11.43 -13.53 2.96
N VAL A 363 10.62 -13.23 3.99
CA VAL A 363 11.02 -12.35 5.10
C VAL A 363 11.50 -13.11 6.34
N ALA A 364 11.49 -14.44 6.34
CA ALA A 364 11.87 -15.22 7.52
C ALA A 364 13.34 -14.99 7.96
N PRO A 365 14.33 -14.80 7.05
CA PRO A 365 15.70 -14.42 7.42
C PRO A 365 15.88 -12.94 7.78
N MET A 366 14.79 -12.18 7.94
CA MET A 366 14.83 -10.75 8.25
C MET A 366 14.46 -10.51 9.71
N LYS A 367 14.94 -9.40 10.28
CA LYS A 367 14.59 -8.92 11.62
C LYS A 367 13.99 -7.54 11.52
N PHE A 368 13.02 -7.25 12.36
CA PHE A 368 12.33 -5.96 12.42
C PHE A 368 12.44 -5.39 13.83
N THR A 369 12.95 -4.17 13.93
CA THR A 369 12.91 -3.38 15.17
C THR A 369 11.97 -2.21 14.96
N VAL A 370 10.88 -2.21 15.73
CA VAL A 370 9.89 -1.15 15.77
C VAL A 370 9.64 -0.80 17.23
N THR A 371 9.51 0.48 17.54
CA THR A 371 9.07 0.90 18.87
C THR A 371 7.54 0.87 18.92
N PRO A 372 6.92 0.28 19.96
CA PRO A 372 5.49 0.40 20.20
C PRO A 372 5.03 1.86 20.23
N LYS A 373 3.77 2.11 19.83
CA LYS A 373 3.17 3.45 19.71
C LYS A 373 3.84 4.34 18.66
N THR A 374 4.51 3.75 17.68
CA THR A 374 4.89 4.45 16.45
C THR A 374 3.82 4.23 15.39
N ILE A 375 3.90 4.99 14.31
CA ILE A 375 3.05 4.76 13.13
C ILE A 375 3.17 3.34 12.55
N PHE A 376 4.21 2.56 12.89
CA PHE A 376 4.42 1.19 12.39
C PHE A 376 4.03 0.08 13.37
N ASP A 377 3.73 0.43 14.62
CA ASP A 377 3.31 -0.52 15.66
C ASP A 377 2.35 0.19 16.61
N CYS A 378 1.21 0.58 16.07
CA CYS A 378 0.23 1.36 16.80
C CYS A 378 -0.54 0.54 17.84
N SER A 379 -1.04 1.24 18.85
CA SER A 379 -1.90 0.73 19.90
C SER A 379 -3.20 0.16 19.33
N TYR A 380 -3.79 -0.82 20.03
CA TYR A 380 -5.05 -1.48 19.65
C TYR A 380 -6.26 -0.53 19.49
N GLU A 381 -6.23 0.64 20.13
CA GLU A 381 -7.29 1.65 20.03
C GLU A 381 -7.08 2.66 18.90
N ALA A 382 -5.87 2.73 18.34
CA ALA A 382 -5.56 3.67 17.28
C ALA A 382 -6.25 3.24 15.96
N PRO A 383 -6.89 4.17 15.23
CA PRO A 383 -7.37 3.89 13.89
C PRO A 383 -6.20 3.62 12.93
N ASN A 384 -6.37 2.68 12.00
CA ASN A 384 -5.37 2.23 11.04
C ASN A 384 -5.89 1.95 9.62
N ALA A 385 -7.10 2.39 9.27
CA ALA A 385 -7.69 2.18 7.94
C ALA A 385 -6.93 2.89 6.80
N GLN A 386 -6.14 3.92 7.13
CA GLN A 386 -5.26 4.64 6.20
C GLN A 386 -3.79 4.21 6.36
N SER A 387 -3.55 2.95 6.73
CA SER A 387 -2.21 2.39 6.92
C SER A 387 -1.29 2.57 5.72
N MET A 388 -1.85 2.61 4.50
CA MET A 388 -1.16 2.93 3.25
C MET A 388 -0.37 4.24 3.30
N MET A 389 -0.88 5.27 3.98
CA MET A 389 -0.19 6.56 4.14
C MET A 389 1.09 6.46 4.97
N THR A 390 1.31 5.30 5.61
CA THR A 390 2.50 4.98 6.41
C THR A 390 3.36 3.89 5.75
N ILE A 391 2.75 2.81 5.24
CA ILE A 391 3.53 1.72 4.62
C ILE A 391 4.07 2.08 3.23
N PHE A 392 3.45 2.99 2.48
CA PHE A 392 3.96 3.41 1.17
C PHE A 392 5.22 4.30 1.28
N PRO A 393 5.33 5.24 2.22
CA PRO A 393 6.61 5.86 2.57
C PRO A 393 7.68 4.85 2.99
N LEU A 394 7.32 3.83 3.79
CA LEU A 394 8.24 2.73 4.13
C LEU A 394 8.74 1.99 2.88
N PHE A 395 7.85 1.68 1.94
CA PHE A 395 8.22 1.04 0.70
C PHE A 395 9.26 1.85 -0.08
N THR A 396 9.08 3.17 -0.17
CA THR A 396 10.04 4.08 -0.81
C THR A 396 11.38 4.10 -0.09
N ALA A 397 11.39 4.25 1.24
CA ALA A 397 12.63 4.23 2.02
C ALA A 397 13.36 2.88 1.86
N ALA A 398 12.62 1.77 1.86
CA ALA A 398 13.17 0.44 1.67
C ALA A 398 13.70 0.23 0.25
N GLN A 399 13.01 0.69 -0.81
CA GLN A 399 13.52 0.66 -2.19
C GLN A 399 14.87 1.37 -2.31
N LEU A 400 15.01 2.56 -1.72
CA LEU A 400 16.27 3.30 -1.71
C LEU A 400 17.40 2.55 -0.98
N CYS A 401 17.09 1.91 0.15
CA CYS A 401 18.06 1.11 0.89
C CYS A 401 18.49 -0.14 0.10
N LEU A 402 17.54 -0.93 -0.37
CA LEU A 402 17.80 -2.19 -1.06
C LEU A 402 18.48 -1.97 -2.42
N ALA A 403 18.17 -0.88 -3.12
CA ALA A 403 18.87 -0.49 -4.35
C ALA A 403 20.39 -0.33 -4.13
N LYS A 404 20.83 0.17 -2.97
CA LYS A 404 22.26 0.33 -2.65
C LYS A 404 22.97 -1.01 -2.46
N PHE A 405 22.31 -1.98 -1.82
CA PHE A 405 22.85 -3.35 -1.72
C PHE A 405 22.86 -4.03 -3.09
N LEU A 406 21.74 -3.96 -3.82
CA LEU A 406 21.59 -4.58 -5.13
C LEU A 406 22.60 -4.05 -6.15
N TYR A 407 22.88 -2.73 -6.12
CA TYR A 407 23.90 -2.12 -6.98
C TYR A 407 25.28 -2.78 -6.84
N SER A 408 25.62 -3.18 -5.62
CA SER A 408 26.90 -3.81 -5.28
C SER A 408 26.85 -5.35 -5.28
N SER A 409 25.68 -5.94 -5.60
CA SER A 409 25.50 -7.38 -5.64
C SER A 409 26.12 -7.97 -6.93
N PRO A 410 26.87 -9.09 -6.84
CA PRO A 410 27.42 -9.74 -8.02
C PRO A 410 26.34 -10.34 -8.92
N GLU A 411 25.29 -10.87 -8.31
CA GLU A 411 24.13 -11.45 -8.99
C GLU A 411 22.90 -10.55 -8.73
N LYS A 412 22.22 -10.17 -9.81
CA LYS A 412 21.03 -9.30 -9.78
C LYS A 412 19.88 -10.01 -10.48
N TYR A 413 18.77 -10.19 -9.78
CA TYR A 413 17.55 -10.80 -10.32
C TYR A 413 16.59 -9.74 -10.88
N THR A 414 16.77 -8.49 -10.45
CA THR A 414 16.16 -7.29 -11.01
C THR A 414 17.22 -6.24 -11.27
N LYS A 415 16.93 -5.33 -12.21
CA LYS A 415 17.76 -4.15 -12.44
C LYS A 415 17.67 -3.23 -11.23
N VAL A 416 18.74 -2.47 -10.97
CA VAL A 416 18.67 -1.39 -9.98
C VAL A 416 17.66 -0.37 -10.50
N LEU A 417 16.68 -0.06 -9.67
CA LEU A 417 15.52 0.75 -10.01
C LEU A 417 15.32 1.84 -8.95
N ALA A 418 15.09 3.07 -9.42
CA ALA A 418 14.66 4.19 -8.60
C ALA A 418 13.24 3.95 -8.06
N PRO A 419 12.82 4.64 -6.97
CA PRO A 419 11.52 4.40 -6.37
C PRO A 419 10.33 4.43 -7.36
N TRP A 420 9.44 3.45 -7.22
CA TRP A 420 8.16 3.40 -7.94
C TRP A 420 7.19 4.41 -7.34
N TYR A 421 6.29 5.00 -8.14
CA TYR A 421 5.31 5.92 -7.57
C TYR A 421 4.42 5.22 -6.54
N ASN A 422 4.19 5.88 -5.40
CA ASN A 422 3.73 5.20 -4.20
C ASN A 422 2.38 5.69 -3.66
N MET A 423 1.54 6.34 -4.47
CA MET A 423 0.27 6.87 -3.99
C MET A 423 -0.91 6.43 -4.86
N ILE A 424 -2.02 6.09 -4.19
CA ILE A 424 -3.32 5.83 -4.81
C ILE A 424 -4.00 7.15 -5.17
N ALA A 425 -3.61 7.70 -6.32
CA ALA A 425 -4.11 8.97 -6.81
C ALA A 425 -5.42 8.74 -7.60
N THR A 426 -6.54 8.61 -6.90
CA THR A 426 -7.87 8.34 -7.47
C THR A 426 -8.98 9.07 -6.71
N PHE A 427 -10.20 9.11 -7.28
CA PHE A 427 -11.40 9.50 -6.56
C PHE A 427 -12.13 8.26 -6.05
N LEU A 428 -12.22 8.15 -4.73
CA LEU A 428 -13.21 7.30 -4.08
C LEU A 428 -14.56 8.00 -4.15
N TYR A 429 -15.63 7.22 -4.15
CA TYR A 429 -16.96 7.74 -4.41
C TYR A 429 -18.00 7.11 -3.50
N GLY A 430 -19.16 7.77 -3.42
CA GLY A 430 -20.35 7.17 -2.84
C GLY A 430 -21.59 8.02 -3.06
N GLY A 431 -22.75 7.38 -3.04
CA GLY A 431 -24.02 8.02 -3.27
C GLY A 431 -25.01 7.12 -3.98
N ILE A 432 -25.91 7.74 -4.74
CA ILE A 432 -26.93 7.06 -5.55
C ILE A 432 -26.47 7.09 -7.01
N THR A 433 -26.44 5.96 -7.69
CA THR A 433 -26.10 5.89 -9.11
C THR A 433 -27.24 6.43 -9.99
N GLN A 434 -26.95 6.66 -11.26
CA GLN A 434 -27.95 6.95 -12.31
C GLN A 434 -29.02 5.84 -12.44
N ASN A 435 -28.74 4.64 -11.92
CA ASN A 435 -29.65 3.50 -11.91
C ASN A 435 -30.44 3.38 -10.59
N GLY A 436 -30.27 4.32 -9.66
CA GLY A 436 -30.97 4.34 -8.37
C GLY A 436 -30.41 3.39 -7.31
N GLU A 437 -29.18 2.90 -7.48
CA GLU A 437 -28.52 2.02 -6.51
C GLU A 437 -27.62 2.83 -5.56
N ILE A 438 -27.57 2.44 -4.29
CA ILE A 438 -26.64 3.04 -3.33
C ILE A 438 -25.30 2.32 -3.44
N VAL A 439 -24.23 3.08 -3.66
CA VAL A 439 -22.86 2.58 -3.79
C VAL A 439 -21.88 3.43 -2.97
N GLY A 440 -20.71 2.87 -2.69
CA GLY A 440 -19.57 3.51 -2.03
C GLY A 440 -18.30 2.70 -2.25
N ASN A 441 -17.38 3.15 -3.11
CA ASN A 441 -16.19 2.34 -3.44
C ASN A 441 -15.02 3.21 -3.95
N LEU A 442 -13.97 2.54 -4.44
CA LEU A 442 -12.84 3.16 -5.14
C LEU A 442 -12.86 2.85 -6.64
N CYS A 443 -12.08 3.61 -7.42
CA CYS A 443 -11.96 3.43 -8.86
C CYS A 443 -10.66 2.73 -9.26
N ALA A 444 -10.71 2.00 -10.38
CA ALA A 444 -9.59 1.21 -10.90
C ALA A 444 -8.41 2.06 -11.41
N ASP A 445 -8.62 3.33 -11.71
CA ASP A 445 -7.57 4.24 -12.16
C ASP A 445 -6.47 4.47 -11.09
N LEU A 446 -6.64 4.04 -9.85
CA LEU A 446 -5.52 4.02 -8.91
C LEU A 446 -4.34 3.15 -9.40
N ASN A 447 -4.62 2.15 -10.25
CA ASN A 447 -3.64 1.19 -10.76
C ASN A 447 -2.64 1.79 -11.75
N GLY A 448 -2.89 3.01 -12.26
CA GLY A 448 -1.99 3.68 -13.20
C GLY A 448 -0.73 4.31 -12.59
N MET A 449 -0.12 3.69 -11.58
CA MET A 449 1.10 4.24 -10.97
C MET A 449 2.28 4.12 -11.96
N PRO A 450 3.04 5.20 -12.18
CA PRO A 450 4.20 5.15 -13.05
C PRO A 450 5.43 4.51 -12.42
N GLY A 451 6.24 3.90 -13.30
CA GLY A 451 7.44 3.18 -12.96
C GLY A 451 8.65 4.04 -12.66
N GLY A 452 9.46 3.60 -11.70
CA GLY A 452 10.77 4.20 -11.42
C GLY A 452 11.78 3.91 -12.52
N ALA A 453 12.67 4.87 -12.79
CA ALA A 453 13.75 4.71 -13.76
C ALA A 453 14.70 3.57 -13.37
N ARG A 454 15.21 2.83 -14.35
CA ARG A 454 16.22 1.78 -14.15
C ARG A 454 17.63 2.32 -14.36
N GLU A 455 18.62 1.54 -13.94
CA GLU A 455 20.04 1.83 -14.20
C GLU A 455 20.41 1.86 -15.69
N ASP A 456 19.52 1.37 -16.56
CA ASP A 456 19.74 1.25 -18.02
C ASP A 456 18.55 1.69 -18.89
N ALA A 457 17.45 2.18 -18.33
CA ALA A 457 16.27 2.60 -19.09
C ALA A 457 15.34 3.53 -18.31
N ASP A 458 14.53 4.30 -19.04
CA ASP A 458 13.45 5.11 -18.48
C ASP A 458 12.36 4.25 -17.83
N GLY A 459 11.65 4.82 -16.86
CA GLY A 459 10.52 4.19 -16.20
C GLY A 459 9.26 4.21 -17.08
N GLU A 460 8.41 3.20 -16.89
CA GLU A 460 7.17 3.03 -17.63
C GLU A 460 6.09 4.05 -17.23
N HIS A 461 5.45 4.67 -18.22
CA HIS A 461 4.35 5.61 -17.98
C HIS A 461 3.11 4.88 -17.48
N ALA A 462 2.52 5.37 -16.39
CA ALA A 462 1.25 4.95 -15.81
C ALA A 462 0.87 3.49 -16.10
N ILE A 463 1.62 2.54 -15.53
CA ILE A 463 1.54 1.13 -15.96
C ILE A 463 0.83 0.26 -14.91
N ALA A 464 1.30 0.27 -13.66
CA ALA A 464 0.86 -0.67 -12.65
C ALA A 464 1.15 -0.15 -11.23
N PRO A 465 0.32 -0.47 -10.23
CA PRO A 465 0.58 -0.11 -8.85
C PRO A 465 1.75 -0.92 -8.27
N LEU A 466 2.45 -0.35 -7.29
CA LEU A 466 3.55 -1.04 -6.60
C LEU A 466 3.14 -2.35 -5.90
N PHE A 467 1.85 -2.50 -5.60
CA PHE A 467 1.31 -3.62 -4.84
C PHE A 467 0.69 -4.72 -5.71
N ALA A 468 0.39 -4.44 -6.98
CA ALA A 468 -0.28 -5.39 -7.88
C ALA A 468 0.15 -5.19 -9.33
N ALA A 469 1.30 -5.75 -9.72
CA ALA A 469 1.88 -5.55 -11.05
C ALA A 469 1.00 -6.01 -12.23
N MET A 470 -0.01 -6.86 -11.97
CA MET A 470 -0.93 -7.41 -12.97
C MET A 470 -2.33 -6.80 -12.89
N ALA A 471 -2.50 -5.68 -12.17
CA ALA A 471 -3.77 -4.98 -12.06
C ALA A 471 -4.08 -4.15 -13.31
N GLU A 472 -5.36 -3.88 -13.55
CA GLU A 472 -5.84 -3.15 -14.73
C GLU A 472 -6.47 -1.81 -14.34
N GLN A 473 -6.42 -0.83 -15.24
CA GLN A 473 -6.83 0.54 -14.98
C GLN A 473 -8.34 0.81 -15.13
N GLY A 474 -9.11 -0.22 -15.47
CA GLY A 474 -10.53 -0.16 -15.75
C GLY A 474 -10.86 0.48 -17.10
N GLU A 475 -11.90 -0.04 -17.74
CA GLU A 475 -12.47 0.56 -18.96
C GLU A 475 -13.39 1.72 -18.59
N GLN A 476 -13.09 2.91 -19.12
CA GLN A 476 -13.78 4.13 -18.73
C GLN A 476 -15.28 4.09 -19.11
N GLU A 477 -15.61 3.55 -20.27
CA GLU A 477 -17.02 3.44 -20.71
C GLU A 477 -17.84 2.55 -19.76
N LEU A 478 -17.26 1.47 -19.23
CA LEU A 478 -17.92 0.61 -18.25
C LEU A 478 -18.16 1.35 -16.93
N ILE A 479 -17.17 2.11 -16.47
CA ILE A 479 -17.29 2.91 -15.25
C ILE A 479 -18.41 3.96 -15.41
N GLU A 480 -18.46 4.66 -16.54
CA GLU A 480 -19.51 5.66 -16.82
C GLU A 480 -20.91 5.05 -16.98
N GLU A 481 -21.01 3.77 -17.34
CA GLU A 481 -22.26 3.01 -17.37
C GLU A 481 -22.73 2.62 -15.96
N GLU A 482 -21.80 2.24 -15.08
CA GLU A 482 -22.09 1.76 -13.71
C GLU A 482 -22.34 2.91 -12.71
N ILE A 483 -21.59 4.01 -12.82
CA ILE A 483 -21.61 5.13 -11.86
C ILE A 483 -21.71 6.50 -12.55
N PRO A 484 -22.25 7.54 -11.88
CA PRO A 484 -22.58 8.83 -12.48
C PRO A 484 -21.36 9.76 -12.60
N MET A 485 -20.16 9.21 -12.71
CA MET A 485 -18.89 9.93 -12.78
C MET A 485 -18.33 9.85 -14.20
N ILE A 486 -18.28 10.99 -14.89
CA ILE A 486 -17.77 11.12 -16.26
C ILE A 486 -16.34 11.65 -16.22
N GLN A 487 -15.42 10.98 -16.92
CA GLN A 487 -14.04 11.43 -17.05
C GLN A 487 -13.85 12.23 -18.34
N LEU A 488 -13.86 13.55 -18.22
CA LEU A 488 -13.74 14.47 -19.36
C LEU A 488 -12.33 14.50 -19.97
N SER A 489 -11.31 14.10 -19.20
CA SER A 489 -9.93 14.03 -19.67
C SER A 489 -9.15 12.99 -18.89
N ARG A 490 -8.34 12.19 -19.61
CA ARG A 490 -7.29 11.33 -19.09
C ARG A 490 -6.08 11.43 -20.00
N ARG A 491 -5.00 12.07 -19.54
CA ARG A 491 -3.83 12.36 -20.39
C ARG A 491 -2.53 12.24 -19.62
N ILE A 492 -1.50 11.65 -20.21
CA ILE A 492 -0.14 11.72 -19.67
C ILE A 492 0.23 13.20 -19.50
N MET A 493 0.66 13.56 -18.30
CA MET A 493 0.98 14.94 -17.99
C MET A 493 2.39 15.26 -18.48
N LYS A 494 2.49 16.33 -19.28
CA LYS A 494 3.76 16.95 -19.68
C LYS A 494 4.56 17.37 -18.44
N ASP A 495 5.87 17.21 -18.48
CA ASP A 495 6.83 17.50 -17.40
C ASP A 495 6.67 16.68 -16.11
N ASN A 496 5.69 15.79 -16.03
CA ASN A 496 5.41 14.96 -14.86
C ASN A 496 6.37 13.76 -14.74
N GLN A 497 7.60 13.99 -14.34
CA GLN A 497 8.62 12.95 -14.24
C GLN A 497 9.57 13.14 -13.06
N GLY A 498 10.15 12.04 -12.56
CA GLY A 498 11.41 12.11 -11.85
C GLY A 498 12.56 12.27 -12.84
N PHE A 499 13.18 13.46 -12.88
CA PHE A 499 14.27 13.74 -13.80
C PHE A 499 15.53 12.91 -13.49
N GLY A 500 16.25 12.46 -14.51
CA GLY A 500 17.54 11.79 -14.33
C GLY A 500 18.23 11.52 -15.67
N LYS A 501 19.38 10.84 -15.62
CA LYS A 501 19.99 10.20 -16.79
C LYS A 501 18.94 9.32 -17.50
N TYR A 502 18.24 8.53 -16.71
CA TYR A 502 16.98 7.91 -17.09
C TYR A 502 15.86 8.54 -16.27
N ARG A 503 14.78 8.94 -16.94
CA ARG A 503 13.64 9.57 -16.30
C ARG A 503 12.69 8.52 -15.73
N GLY A 504 11.99 8.88 -14.66
CA GLY A 504 10.84 8.12 -14.21
C GLY A 504 9.70 8.15 -15.23
N GLY A 505 8.80 7.19 -15.13
CA GLY A 505 7.57 7.18 -15.88
C GLY A 505 6.67 8.35 -15.48
N HIS A 506 5.87 8.82 -16.43
CA HIS A 506 4.88 9.88 -16.18
C HIS A 506 3.55 9.28 -15.77
N GLY A 507 2.88 9.91 -14.83
CA GLY A 507 1.47 9.68 -14.53
C GLY A 507 0.57 10.52 -15.43
N TYR A 508 -0.68 10.09 -15.55
CA TYR A 508 -1.72 10.89 -16.19
C TYR A 508 -2.41 11.84 -15.22
N GLN A 509 -3.09 12.82 -15.79
CA GLN A 509 -4.05 13.66 -15.10
C GLN A 509 -5.46 13.24 -15.48
N MET A 510 -6.36 13.28 -14.50
CA MET A 510 -7.77 12.98 -14.64
C MET A 510 -8.61 14.20 -14.29
N MET A 511 -9.61 14.49 -15.12
CA MET A 511 -10.62 15.50 -14.87
C MET A 511 -11.98 14.82 -14.85
N VAL A 512 -12.66 14.84 -13.70
CA VAL A 512 -13.96 14.19 -13.52
C VAL A 512 -15.06 15.21 -13.26
N ALA A 513 -16.26 14.89 -13.72
CA ALA A 513 -17.51 15.60 -13.46
C ALA A 513 -18.63 14.59 -13.19
N VAL A 514 -19.69 15.01 -12.52
CA VAL A 514 -20.81 14.11 -12.14
C VAL A 514 -22.10 14.53 -12.85
N LYS A 515 -22.91 13.58 -13.32
CA LYS A 515 -24.24 13.85 -13.94
C LYS A 515 -25.30 12.78 -13.63
N ASP A 516 -26.57 13.08 -13.90
CA ASP A 516 -27.68 12.12 -13.88
C ASP A 516 -27.91 11.42 -12.53
N THR A 517 -27.59 12.09 -11.42
CA THR A 517 -27.81 11.57 -10.06
C THR A 517 -28.35 12.64 -9.12
N PRO A 518 -29.26 12.29 -8.21
CA PRO A 518 -29.72 13.22 -7.18
C PRO A 518 -28.72 13.42 -6.03
N TYR A 519 -27.76 12.49 -5.84
CA TYR A 519 -26.85 12.51 -4.69
C TYR A 519 -25.58 11.73 -4.98
N TRP A 520 -24.44 12.43 -5.00
CA TRP A 520 -23.13 11.82 -5.20
C TRP A 520 -22.04 12.63 -4.52
N GLY A 521 -21.00 11.95 -4.05
CA GLY A 521 -19.84 12.59 -3.47
C GLY A 521 -18.54 11.90 -3.86
N LEU A 522 -17.45 12.67 -3.72
CA LEU A 522 -16.09 12.25 -3.99
C LEU A 522 -15.24 12.38 -2.74
N MET A 523 -14.24 11.50 -2.63
CA MET A 523 -13.21 11.46 -1.59
C MET A 523 -11.87 11.14 -2.27
N SER A 524 -10.75 11.49 -1.66
CA SER A 524 -9.42 11.12 -2.14
C SER A 524 -8.47 10.93 -0.96
N THR A 525 -7.61 9.93 -1.04
CA THR A 525 -6.76 9.45 0.06
C THR A 525 -5.29 9.47 -0.35
N THR A 526 -4.87 10.63 -0.84
CA THR A 526 -3.54 10.82 -1.44
C THR A 526 -2.75 11.92 -0.72
N ILE A 527 -1.51 11.64 -0.32
CA ILE A 527 -0.53 12.62 0.17
C ILE A 527 0.46 13.00 -0.94
N GLY A 528 1.27 14.03 -0.77
CA GLY A 528 2.30 14.46 -1.72
C GLY A 528 1.97 15.75 -2.46
N SER A 529 1.32 16.69 -1.77
CA SER A 529 0.86 17.98 -2.29
C SER A 529 1.75 19.17 -1.89
N LYS A 530 2.56 18.98 -0.85
CA LYS A 530 3.51 19.93 -0.25
C LYS A 530 4.93 19.38 -0.26
N TYR A 531 5.08 18.06 -0.27
CA TYR A 531 6.37 17.39 -0.32
C TYR A 531 6.32 16.19 -1.28
N PRO A 532 7.38 15.88 -2.05
CA PRO A 532 7.42 14.70 -2.91
C PRO A 532 7.13 13.40 -2.14
N SER A 533 6.25 12.55 -2.67
CA SER A 533 5.95 11.27 -2.03
C SER A 533 7.03 10.20 -2.27
N ILE A 534 7.86 10.40 -3.30
CA ILE A 534 9.02 9.55 -3.61
C ILE A 534 10.25 10.37 -4.01
N TYR A 535 11.42 9.71 -4.05
CA TYR A 535 12.71 10.32 -4.38
C TYR A 535 13.34 9.69 -5.63
N GLY A 536 14.39 10.32 -6.16
CA GLY A 536 15.23 9.72 -7.19
C GLY A 536 16.39 8.91 -6.61
N LEU A 537 17.15 8.25 -7.48
CA LEU A 537 18.27 7.40 -7.12
C LEU A 537 19.57 7.86 -7.81
N PHE A 538 20.68 7.83 -7.08
CA PHE A 538 22.04 8.10 -7.58
C PHE A 538 22.19 9.38 -8.43
N GLY A 539 21.56 10.47 -7.99
CA GLY A 539 21.60 11.78 -8.68
C GLY A 539 20.34 12.13 -9.46
N GLY A 540 19.40 11.19 -9.58
CA GLY A 540 18.07 11.47 -10.09
C GLY A 540 17.19 12.21 -9.08
N TYR A 541 16.14 12.84 -9.59
CA TYR A 541 15.15 13.62 -8.85
C TYR A 541 13.92 12.77 -8.50
N GLY A 542 13.25 13.14 -7.42
CA GLY A 542 11.95 12.58 -7.05
C GLY A 542 10.82 13.11 -7.93
N CYS A 543 9.61 12.66 -7.63
CA CYS A 543 8.43 13.18 -8.30
C CYS A 543 8.14 14.64 -7.87
N PRO A 544 7.44 15.43 -8.70
CA PRO A 544 6.83 16.68 -8.25
C PRO A 544 5.86 16.51 -7.06
N ALA A 545 5.45 17.63 -6.48
CA ALA A 545 4.29 17.69 -5.59
C ALA A 545 3.05 18.08 -6.39
N TYR A 546 1.90 17.48 -6.10
CA TYR A 546 0.69 17.62 -6.90
C TYR A 546 -0.47 18.14 -6.07
N PRO A 547 -1.20 19.16 -6.52
CA PRO A 547 -2.44 19.59 -5.88
C PRO A 547 -3.65 18.78 -6.38
N LEU A 548 -4.76 18.88 -5.65
CA LEU A 548 -6.10 18.63 -6.17
C LEU A 548 -6.67 19.98 -6.64
N ALA A 549 -7.24 20.06 -7.85
CA ALA A 549 -7.96 21.24 -8.28
C ALA A 549 -9.47 21.02 -8.26
N LYS A 550 -10.22 22.04 -7.85
CA LYS A 550 -11.69 22.07 -7.85
C LYS A 550 -12.17 23.30 -8.60
N ILE A 551 -13.09 23.10 -9.54
CA ILE A 551 -13.77 24.17 -10.29
C ILE A 551 -15.26 24.04 -10.00
N LYS A 552 -15.76 24.92 -9.13
CA LYS A 552 -17.11 24.84 -8.55
C LYS A 552 -18.01 25.94 -9.08
N GLY A 553 -19.33 25.77 -8.95
CA GLY A 553 -20.32 26.76 -9.40
C GLY A 553 -20.50 26.83 -10.92
N VAL A 554 -20.12 25.77 -11.63
CA VAL A 554 -20.28 25.61 -13.08
C VAL A 554 -20.95 24.27 -13.35
N ASN A 555 -21.74 24.19 -14.43
CA ASN A 555 -22.13 22.92 -15.03
C ASN A 555 -21.38 22.79 -16.37
N VAL A 556 -20.29 22.02 -16.35
CA VAL A 556 -19.42 21.85 -17.53
C VAL A 556 -20.14 21.24 -18.73
N PHE A 557 -21.12 20.34 -18.52
CA PHE A 557 -21.85 19.71 -19.61
C PHE A 557 -22.67 20.74 -20.40
N ARG A 558 -23.30 21.68 -19.68
CA ARG A 558 -23.96 22.83 -20.31
C ARG A 558 -22.97 23.72 -21.05
N LYS A 559 -21.81 24.02 -20.45
CA LYS A 559 -20.77 24.84 -21.10
C LYS A 559 -20.24 24.21 -22.38
N MET A 560 -20.04 22.90 -22.40
CA MET A 560 -19.61 22.17 -23.60
C MET A 560 -20.67 22.19 -24.70
N GLN A 561 -21.96 22.28 -24.37
CA GLN A 561 -23.03 22.45 -25.36
C GLN A 561 -23.10 23.88 -25.91
N GLU A 562 -22.90 24.89 -25.05
CA GLU A 562 -23.04 26.30 -25.40
C GLU A 562 -21.80 26.88 -26.10
N ALA A 563 -20.60 26.53 -25.62
CA ALA A 563 -19.31 27.09 -26.05
C ALA A 563 -18.17 26.06 -25.89
N PRO A 564 -18.16 24.97 -26.68
CA PRO A 564 -17.16 23.90 -26.55
C PRO A 564 -15.71 24.37 -26.71
N GLU A 565 -15.47 25.45 -27.46
CA GLU A 565 -14.16 26.07 -27.68
C GLU A 565 -13.51 26.62 -26.40
N ASN A 566 -14.31 26.88 -25.36
CA ASN A 566 -13.82 27.34 -24.06
C ASN A 566 -13.33 26.19 -23.18
N MET A 567 -13.56 24.93 -23.57
CA MET A 567 -13.11 23.79 -22.78
C MET A 567 -11.59 23.67 -22.80
N ARG A 568 -11.03 23.31 -21.65
CA ARG A 568 -9.63 22.96 -21.45
C ARG A 568 -9.53 21.59 -20.80
N TYR A 569 -8.48 20.84 -21.10
CA TYR A 569 -8.40 19.42 -20.73
C TYR A 569 -7.25 19.11 -19.76
N THR A 570 -6.58 20.16 -19.28
CA THR A 570 -5.53 20.06 -18.27
C THR A 570 -5.81 21.02 -17.11
N MET A 571 -5.26 20.70 -15.94
CA MET A 571 -5.31 21.52 -14.73
C MET A 571 -4.61 22.85 -14.94
N GLU A 572 -3.46 22.85 -15.64
CA GLU A 572 -2.68 24.04 -15.96
C GLU A 572 -3.55 25.03 -16.73
N ASP A 573 -4.08 24.61 -17.88
CA ASP A 573 -4.88 25.46 -18.76
C ASP A 573 -6.14 25.96 -18.04
N MET A 574 -6.83 25.08 -17.32
CA MET A 574 -8.02 25.44 -16.55
C MET A 574 -7.75 26.51 -15.49
N LEU A 575 -6.67 26.35 -14.71
CA LEU A 575 -6.35 27.27 -13.61
C LEU A 575 -5.74 28.59 -14.08
N ASN A 576 -4.98 28.56 -15.18
CA ASN A 576 -4.30 29.72 -15.75
C ASN A 576 -5.26 30.58 -16.59
N GLU A 577 -6.07 29.95 -17.47
CA GLU A 577 -6.95 30.69 -18.38
C GLU A 577 -8.32 30.98 -17.76
N ARG A 578 -8.80 30.12 -16.84
CA ARG A 578 -10.08 30.27 -16.15
C ARG A 578 -11.26 30.55 -17.10
N PRO A 579 -11.58 29.60 -18.01
CA PRO A 579 -12.52 29.84 -19.10
C PRO A 579 -13.99 30.02 -18.69
N PHE A 580 -14.35 29.78 -17.42
CA PHE A 580 -15.72 29.90 -16.92
C PHE A 580 -15.78 31.04 -15.89
N GLU A 581 -16.25 32.21 -16.33
CA GLU A 581 -16.24 33.45 -15.53
C GLU A 581 -17.00 33.32 -14.21
N GLU A 582 -18.08 32.53 -14.16
CA GLU A 582 -18.88 32.33 -12.95
C GLU A 582 -18.26 31.35 -11.95
N ALA A 583 -17.25 30.58 -12.38
CA ALA A 583 -16.75 29.46 -11.62
C ALA A 583 -15.71 29.87 -10.57
N SER A 584 -15.65 29.13 -9.48
CA SER A 584 -14.61 29.26 -8.47
C SER A 584 -13.49 28.25 -8.73
N TYR A 585 -12.27 28.74 -8.90
CA TYR A 585 -11.07 27.93 -9.16
C TYR A 585 -10.20 27.87 -7.90
N SER A 586 -9.87 26.65 -7.45
CA SER A 586 -9.08 26.47 -6.23
C SER A 586 -8.21 25.22 -6.28
N THR A 587 -7.08 25.27 -5.56
CA THR A 587 -6.16 24.14 -5.37
C THR A 587 -6.06 23.76 -3.90
N HIS A 588 -5.99 22.46 -3.62
CA HIS A 588 -6.03 21.89 -2.28
C HIS A 588 -4.95 20.82 -2.11
N HIS A 589 -4.73 20.39 -0.87
CA HIS A 589 -4.08 19.10 -0.61
C HIS A 589 -4.89 17.99 -1.28
N ARG A 590 -4.24 16.92 -1.77
CA ARG A 590 -4.93 15.84 -2.51
C ARG A 590 -5.84 14.97 -1.65
N GLY A 591 -5.55 14.87 -0.36
CA GLY A 591 -6.48 14.35 0.64
C GLY A 591 -7.77 15.17 0.65
N LEU A 592 -8.89 14.51 0.36
CA LEU A 592 -10.23 15.07 0.29
C LEU A 592 -11.14 14.19 1.13
N GLN A 593 -11.65 14.71 2.25
CA GLN A 593 -12.77 14.08 2.96
C GLN A 593 -14.01 14.04 2.07
N PHE A 594 -14.91 13.09 2.33
CA PHE A 594 -16.11 12.90 1.52
C PHE A 594 -16.91 14.21 1.38
N GLU A 595 -17.02 14.67 0.13
CA GLU A 595 -17.68 15.92 -0.23
C GLU A 595 -18.74 15.65 -1.29
N LEU A 596 -19.94 16.19 -1.09
CA LEU A 596 -20.99 16.14 -2.10
C LEU A 596 -20.68 17.07 -3.26
N VAL A 597 -20.91 16.55 -4.46
CA VAL A 597 -20.59 17.21 -5.72
C VAL A 597 -21.88 17.68 -6.38
N GLN A 598 -21.87 18.90 -6.93
CA GLN A 598 -22.96 19.36 -7.77
C GLN A 598 -22.73 18.93 -9.22
N GLU A 599 -23.82 18.76 -9.96
CA GLU A 599 -23.76 18.35 -11.36
C GLU A 599 -22.85 19.27 -12.19
N GLY A 600 -21.89 18.66 -12.88
CA GLY A 600 -20.98 19.34 -13.79
C GLY A 600 -19.85 20.15 -13.15
N GLU A 601 -19.67 20.11 -11.82
CA GLU A 601 -18.46 20.63 -11.18
C GLU A 601 -17.25 19.76 -11.54
N LEU A 602 -16.07 20.38 -11.65
CA LEU A 602 -14.85 19.68 -12.05
C LEU A 602 -13.93 19.41 -10.86
N TYR A 603 -13.47 18.18 -10.77
CA TYR A 603 -12.42 17.74 -9.85
C TYR A 603 -11.26 17.18 -10.67
N ILE A 604 -10.06 17.70 -10.45
CA ILE A 604 -8.88 17.35 -11.26
C ILE A 604 -7.76 16.85 -10.35
N LEU A 605 -7.28 15.65 -10.62
CA LEU A 605 -6.24 14.97 -9.85
C LEU A 605 -5.17 14.41 -10.79
N THR A 606 -3.93 14.39 -10.32
CA THR A 606 -2.79 13.93 -11.12
C THR A 606 -2.15 12.72 -10.45
N GLN A 607 -2.04 11.63 -11.22
CA GLN A 607 -1.13 10.53 -10.89
C GLN A 607 0.29 11.07 -10.92
N GLY A 608 1.13 10.66 -9.96
CA GLY A 608 2.46 11.26 -9.83
C GLY A 608 3.44 10.78 -10.89
N ALA A 609 4.69 10.59 -10.50
CA ALA A 609 5.75 10.15 -11.40
C ALA A 609 6.65 9.15 -10.67
N GLY A 610 7.30 8.25 -11.41
CA GLY A 610 8.37 7.42 -10.85
C GLY A 610 9.63 8.24 -10.58
N GLY A 611 10.53 7.72 -9.75
CA GLY A 611 11.80 8.35 -9.43
C GLY A 611 12.77 8.32 -10.61
N GLY A 612 13.56 9.38 -10.80
CA GLY A 612 14.63 9.40 -11.80
C GLY A 612 15.88 8.68 -11.34
N TYR A 613 16.72 8.24 -12.28
CA TYR A 613 18.00 7.59 -12.03
C TYR A 613 19.15 8.39 -12.66
N GLY A 614 20.21 8.67 -11.89
CA GLY A 614 21.43 9.31 -12.41
C GLY A 614 21.30 10.83 -12.68
N ASP A 615 22.42 11.50 -12.95
CA ASP A 615 22.45 12.94 -13.22
C ASP A 615 21.79 13.28 -14.57
N VAL A 616 20.91 14.29 -14.58
CA VAL A 616 20.23 14.80 -15.78
C VAL A 616 21.17 15.21 -16.91
N LEU A 617 22.40 15.65 -16.59
CA LEU A 617 23.39 16.03 -17.62
C LEU A 617 24.03 14.82 -18.32
N GLU A 618 23.77 13.61 -17.84
CA GLU A 618 24.22 12.35 -18.46
C GLU A 618 23.14 11.71 -19.34
N ARG A 619 21.91 12.23 -19.35
CA ARG A 619 20.86 11.74 -20.25
C ARG A 619 21.31 11.90 -21.70
N ASP A 620 21.11 10.88 -22.52
CA ASP A 620 21.36 10.98 -23.96
C ASP A 620 20.51 12.14 -24.53
N PRO A 621 21.12 13.17 -25.13
CA PRO A 621 20.36 14.30 -25.67
C PRO A 621 19.36 13.89 -26.76
N GLU A 622 19.56 12.78 -27.47
CA GLU A 622 18.58 12.27 -28.43
C GLU A 622 17.29 11.77 -27.73
N LEU A 623 17.42 11.18 -26.53
CA LEU A 623 16.25 10.79 -25.74
C LEU A 623 15.48 12.02 -25.22
N VAL A 624 16.18 13.13 -24.95
CA VAL A 624 15.54 14.40 -24.59
C VAL A 624 14.76 14.96 -25.78
N MET A 625 15.32 14.91 -27.00
CA MET A 625 14.61 15.34 -28.20
C MET A 625 13.40 14.47 -28.48
N LYS A 626 13.52 13.14 -28.31
CA LYS A 626 12.38 12.23 -28.40
C LYS A 626 11.27 12.59 -27.41
N ASP A 627 11.61 12.83 -26.14
CA ASP A 627 10.61 13.23 -25.14
C ASP A 627 9.92 14.55 -25.51
N LEU A 628 10.66 15.50 -26.11
CA LEU A 628 10.12 16.78 -26.55
C LEU A 628 9.21 16.62 -27.77
N GLU A 629 9.62 15.83 -28.76
CA GLU A 629 8.83 15.48 -29.95
C GLU A 629 7.51 14.78 -29.59
N GLU A 630 7.54 13.91 -28.58
CA GLU A 630 6.36 13.20 -28.05
C GLU A 630 5.49 14.10 -27.14
N GLY A 631 5.91 15.34 -26.87
CA GLY A 631 5.19 16.27 -26.00
C GLY A 631 5.18 15.86 -24.52
N LEU A 632 6.06 14.94 -24.12
CA LEU A 632 6.23 14.50 -22.74
C LEU A 632 6.92 15.59 -21.90
N ILE A 633 7.79 16.39 -22.52
CA ILE A 633 8.45 17.52 -21.86
C ILE A 633 8.21 18.83 -22.57
N SER A 634 8.34 19.92 -21.83
CA SER A 634 8.35 21.28 -22.34
C SER A 634 9.74 21.69 -22.87
N VAL A 635 9.74 22.78 -23.64
CA VAL A 635 10.95 23.45 -24.12
C VAL A 635 11.81 23.90 -22.93
N GLU A 636 11.18 24.38 -21.87
CA GLU A 636 11.81 24.80 -20.63
C GLU A 636 12.54 23.63 -19.96
N VAL A 637 11.92 22.45 -19.88
CA VAL A 637 12.57 21.26 -19.31
C VAL A 637 13.78 20.83 -20.14
N ALA A 638 13.66 20.76 -21.46
CA ALA A 638 14.79 20.41 -22.34
C ALA A 638 15.98 21.39 -22.17
N ARG A 639 15.68 22.69 -22.12
CA ARG A 639 16.68 23.77 -22.00
C ARG A 639 17.27 23.89 -20.59
N ASP A 640 16.44 23.87 -19.56
CA ASP A 640 16.83 24.29 -18.21
C ASP A 640 17.26 23.13 -17.33
N ILE A 641 16.67 21.94 -17.52
CA ILE A 641 17.00 20.75 -16.74
C ILE A 641 18.07 19.91 -17.44
N TYR A 642 17.80 19.51 -18.69
CA TYR A 642 18.70 18.63 -19.45
C TYR A 642 19.82 19.36 -20.19
N ARG A 643 19.73 20.70 -20.28
CA ARG A 643 20.69 21.57 -20.97
C ARG A 643 20.93 21.17 -22.42
N VAL A 644 19.85 20.85 -23.14
CA VAL A 644 19.89 20.46 -24.55
C VAL A 644 19.60 21.66 -25.45
N VAL A 645 20.41 21.82 -26.49
CA VAL A 645 20.31 22.87 -27.50
C VAL A 645 19.93 22.23 -28.83
N TYR A 646 18.94 22.79 -29.50
CA TYR A 646 18.39 22.28 -30.74
C TYR A 646 17.82 23.44 -31.57
N ASP A 647 17.58 23.19 -32.85
CA ASP A 647 16.88 24.11 -33.74
C ASP A 647 15.37 24.05 -33.45
N PRO A 648 14.72 25.15 -33.02
CA PRO A 648 13.33 25.11 -32.54
C PRO A 648 12.30 24.84 -33.64
N ASP A 649 12.64 25.06 -34.90
CA ASP A 649 11.72 24.87 -36.03
C ASP A 649 11.76 23.43 -36.55
N THR A 650 12.93 22.79 -36.47
CA THR A 650 13.17 21.45 -37.03
C THR A 650 13.34 20.37 -35.97
N LEU A 651 13.48 20.74 -34.69
CA LEU A 651 13.83 19.86 -33.57
C LEU A 651 15.16 19.11 -33.76
N VAL A 652 16.02 19.58 -34.66
CA VAL A 652 17.33 18.96 -34.90
C VAL A 652 18.28 19.32 -33.76
N LEU A 653 18.82 18.30 -33.10
CA LEU A 653 19.79 18.41 -32.01
C LEU A 653 21.11 19.09 -32.46
N ASP A 654 21.55 20.13 -31.74
CA ASP A 654 22.92 20.64 -31.82
C ASP A 654 23.76 20.00 -30.71
N ARG A 655 24.50 18.95 -31.08
CA ARG A 655 25.33 18.17 -30.15
C ARG A 655 26.45 19.01 -29.53
N GLU A 656 27.14 19.82 -30.33
CA GLU A 656 28.26 20.60 -29.82
C GLU A 656 27.79 21.72 -28.87
N ALA A 657 26.69 22.41 -29.22
CA ALA A 657 26.12 23.44 -28.34
C ALA A 657 25.57 22.81 -27.05
N THR A 658 24.96 21.63 -27.14
CA THR A 658 24.50 20.87 -25.96
C THR A 658 25.66 20.51 -25.04
N GLU A 659 26.77 19.99 -25.57
CA GLU A 659 27.96 19.69 -24.77
C GLU A 659 28.52 20.93 -24.09
N ARG A 660 28.60 22.07 -24.82
CA ARG A 660 29.03 23.36 -24.24
C ARG A 660 28.09 23.82 -23.12
N ALA A 661 26.77 23.73 -23.30
CA ALA A 661 25.78 24.12 -22.31
C ALA A 661 25.84 23.24 -21.05
N ARG A 662 26.00 21.93 -21.22
CA ARG A 662 26.17 20.97 -20.11
C ARG A 662 27.47 21.22 -19.34
N GLU A 663 28.56 21.49 -20.04
CA GLU A 663 29.85 21.79 -19.41
C GLU A 663 29.84 23.15 -18.69
N GLU A 664 29.14 24.15 -19.22
CA GLU A 664 28.87 25.40 -18.50
C GLU A 664 28.07 25.17 -17.22
N GLU A 665 27.01 24.35 -17.28
CA GLU A 665 26.23 23.98 -16.11
C GLU A 665 27.09 23.20 -15.09
N ARG A 666 27.97 22.27 -15.51
CA ARG A 666 28.93 21.58 -14.63
C ARG A 666 29.81 22.57 -13.88
N ARG A 667 30.38 23.56 -14.59
CA ARG A 667 31.14 24.65 -13.95
C ARG A 667 30.28 25.50 -13.02
N ALA A 668 29.02 25.76 -13.37
CA ALA A 668 28.08 26.45 -12.50
C ALA A 668 27.78 25.65 -11.22
N ARG A 669 27.69 24.30 -11.31
CA ARG A 669 27.54 23.40 -10.14
C ARG A 669 28.73 23.50 -9.22
N LEU A 670 29.95 23.49 -9.77
CA LEU A 670 31.18 23.65 -9.00
C LEU A 670 31.28 25.02 -8.31
N ARG A 671 30.81 26.09 -8.96
CA ARG A 671 30.81 27.45 -8.37
C ARG A 671 29.81 27.61 -7.22
N ARG A 672 28.66 26.97 -7.28
CA ARG A 672 27.60 27.08 -6.26
C ARG A 672 27.71 26.04 -5.13
N GLY A 673 28.40 24.93 -5.38
CA GLY A 673 28.64 23.89 -4.39
C GLY A 673 29.71 24.33 -3.39
N VAL A 674 29.48 24.06 -2.12
CA VAL A 674 30.46 24.27 -1.04
C VAL A 674 30.91 22.91 -0.48
N PRO A 675 32.11 22.81 0.13
CA PRO A 675 32.56 21.58 0.77
C PRO A 675 31.55 21.04 1.80
N PHE A 676 31.36 19.72 1.88
CA PHE A 676 30.32 19.10 2.72
C PHE A 676 30.35 19.57 4.18
N GLY A 677 31.53 19.65 4.79
CA GLY A 677 31.66 20.10 6.18
C GLY A 677 31.24 21.56 6.40
N GLU A 678 31.35 22.42 5.38
CA GLU A 678 30.86 23.81 5.41
C GLU A 678 29.34 23.84 5.26
N PHE A 679 28.81 23.13 4.26
CA PHE A 679 27.37 22.98 4.08
C PHE A 679 26.68 22.51 5.37
N VAL A 680 27.21 21.46 6.02
CA VAL A 680 26.62 20.93 7.27
C VAL A 680 26.59 21.99 8.38
N ARG A 681 27.66 22.78 8.55
CA ARG A 681 27.71 23.83 9.58
C ARG A 681 26.71 24.95 9.33
N GLU A 682 26.42 25.28 8.08
CA GLU A 682 25.52 26.38 7.72
C GLU A 682 24.06 25.96 7.58
N TRP A 683 23.81 24.73 7.13
CA TRP A 683 22.47 24.24 6.77
C TRP A 683 21.81 23.38 7.86
N VAL A 684 22.57 22.51 8.53
CA VAL A 684 21.98 21.53 9.46
C VAL A 684 21.65 22.21 10.79
N THR A 685 20.38 22.12 11.19
CA THR A 685 19.91 22.60 12.49
C THR A 685 19.91 21.47 13.52
N GLU A 686 20.15 21.80 14.80
CA GLU A 686 20.08 20.82 15.89
C GLU A 686 18.66 20.29 16.13
N GLU A 687 17.66 21.14 15.90
CA GLU A 687 16.24 20.83 16.08
C GLU A 687 15.47 21.17 14.79
N PRO A 688 14.29 20.57 14.55
CA PRO A 688 13.45 20.97 13.43
C PRO A 688 13.04 22.45 13.54
N PRO A 689 12.76 23.16 12.43
CA PRO A 689 12.29 24.54 12.50
C PRO A 689 10.94 24.65 13.23
N ALA A 690 10.78 25.65 14.12
CA ALA A 690 9.59 25.78 14.97
C ALA A 690 8.26 26.01 14.21
N HIS A 691 8.33 26.51 12.96
CA HIS A 691 7.16 26.72 12.11
C HIS A 691 6.77 25.47 11.31
N LEU A 692 7.58 24.40 11.36
CA LEU A 692 7.39 23.18 10.60
C LEU A 692 6.82 22.09 11.51
N PRO A 693 5.56 21.64 11.32
CA PRO A 693 4.98 20.58 12.12
C PRO A 693 5.62 19.22 11.80
N TRP A 694 6.72 18.91 12.48
CA TRP A 694 7.55 17.73 12.23
C TRP A 694 7.29 16.61 13.24
N TYR A 695 7.12 15.39 12.74
CA TYR A 695 6.88 14.19 13.54
C TYR A 695 7.92 13.11 13.20
N GLY A 696 8.67 12.67 14.21
CA GLY A 696 9.79 11.73 14.07
C GLY A 696 11.13 12.32 14.48
N CYS A 697 12.21 11.57 14.30
CA CYS A 697 13.54 11.99 14.72
C CYS A 697 14.17 13.06 13.81
N TRP A 698 15.04 13.87 14.40
CA TRP A 698 15.83 14.89 13.70
C TRP A 698 17.30 14.71 14.07
N GLY A 699 18.10 14.13 13.16
CA GLY A 699 19.48 13.74 13.43
C GLY A 699 19.61 12.49 14.34
N ASP A 700 19.31 12.62 15.64
CA ASP A 700 19.42 11.52 16.61
C ASP A 700 18.16 10.63 16.61
N PRO A 701 18.24 9.35 16.19
CA PRO A 701 17.08 8.45 16.17
C PRO A 701 16.54 8.10 17.56
N LYS A 702 17.23 8.48 18.65
CA LYS A 702 16.77 8.27 20.03
C LYS A 702 15.83 9.37 20.54
N VAL A 703 15.71 10.49 19.81
CA VAL A 703 14.84 11.61 20.17
C VAL A 703 13.79 11.78 19.08
N VAL A 704 12.52 11.68 19.45
CA VAL A 704 11.38 11.85 18.55
C VAL A 704 10.69 13.16 18.86
N TYR A 705 10.47 13.98 17.83
CA TYR A 705 9.72 15.21 17.91
C TYR A 705 8.26 14.98 17.54
N ALA A 706 7.35 15.75 18.12
CA ALA A 706 5.92 15.67 17.85
C ALA A 706 5.31 17.06 17.64
N GLY A 707 5.37 17.55 16.39
CA GLY A 707 4.73 18.79 15.94
C GLY A 707 5.53 20.05 16.23
N SER A 708 6.39 20.07 17.25
CA SER A 708 7.29 21.22 17.49
C SER A 708 8.61 20.81 18.17
N PRO A 709 9.64 21.68 18.13
CA PRO A 709 10.91 21.45 18.82
C PRO A 709 10.79 21.30 20.34
N GLN A 710 9.76 21.90 20.94
CA GLN A 710 9.53 21.88 22.39
C GLN A 710 8.89 20.56 22.86
N VAL A 711 8.25 19.82 21.95
CA VAL A 711 7.59 18.55 22.26
C VAL A 711 8.45 17.41 21.73
N LYS A 712 9.29 16.87 22.62
CA LYS A 712 10.18 15.75 22.34
C LYS A 712 10.02 14.63 23.35
N MET A 713 10.26 13.40 22.89
CA MET A 713 10.18 12.18 23.68
C MET A 713 11.34 11.25 23.34
N ALA A 714 11.69 10.36 24.27
CA ALA A 714 12.65 9.31 24.00
C ALA A 714 12.03 8.26 23.06
N ALA A 715 12.82 7.77 22.10
CA ALA A 715 12.35 6.84 21.08
C ALA A 715 12.02 5.43 21.61
N ASP A 716 12.31 5.14 22.88
CA ASP A 716 11.95 3.93 23.61
C ASP A 716 10.76 4.14 24.58
N ALA A 717 10.28 5.38 24.71
CA ALA A 717 9.18 5.76 25.61
C ALA A 717 8.17 6.69 24.92
N ILE A 718 7.79 6.32 23.68
CA ILE A 718 6.89 7.11 22.84
C ILE A 718 5.49 7.21 23.46
N GLN A 719 4.92 8.41 23.42
CA GLN A 719 3.53 8.68 23.78
C GLN A 719 2.71 8.93 22.52
N SER A 720 1.47 8.45 22.54
CA SER A 720 0.51 8.64 21.46
C SER A 720 0.18 10.12 21.29
N ILE A 721 0.04 10.57 20.04
CA ILE A 721 -0.31 11.95 19.73
C ILE A 721 -1.81 12.04 19.44
N TYR A 722 -2.47 13.03 20.04
CA TYR A 722 -3.84 13.40 19.71
C TYR A 722 -3.82 14.76 19.02
N LEU A 723 -4.40 14.85 17.83
CA LEU A 723 -4.47 16.09 17.06
C LEU A 723 -5.86 16.73 17.17
N PRO A 724 -5.98 18.07 17.29
CA PRO A 724 -7.28 18.73 17.28
C PRO A 724 -8.01 18.54 15.94
N ASP A 725 -9.33 18.69 15.91
CA ASP A 725 -10.06 18.73 14.64
C ASP A 725 -9.65 19.99 13.85
N PRO A 726 -9.23 19.88 12.57
CA PRO A 726 -8.84 21.03 11.77
C PRO A 726 -9.93 22.11 11.64
N LYS A 727 -11.21 21.74 11.70
CA LYS A 727 -12.32 22.70 11.71
C LYS A 727 -12.31 23.54 12.97
N ASP A 728 -12.08 22.93 14.14
CA ASP A 728 -12.01 23.64 15.41
C ASP A 728 -10.81 24.59 15.46
N VAL A 729 -9.65 24.13 14.96
CA VAL A 729 -8.46 24.98 14.78
C VAL A 729 -8.79 26.18 13.91
N ARG A 730 -9.45 25.96 12.77
CA ARG A 730 -9.81 27.02 11.83
C ARG A 730 -10.84 27.99 12.42
N ILE A 731 -11.84 27.50 13.14
CA ILE A 731 -12.84 28.33 13.81
C ILE A 731 -12.15 29.23 14.84
N ALA A 732 -11.28 28.67 15.69
CA ALA A 732 -10.54 29.44 16.68
C ALA A 732 -9.66 30.53 16.04
N GLU A 733 -8.99 30.25 14.92
CA GLU A 733 -8.23 31.25 14.16
C GLU A 733 -9.11 32.40 13.64
N LEU A 734 -10.27 32.06 13.08
CA LEU A 734 -11.22 33.03 12.53
C LEU A 734 -11.82 33.90 13.64
N GLU A 735 -12.19 33.31 14.78
CA GLU A 735 -12.69 34.02 15.97
C GLU A 735 -11.61 34.94 16.56
N ALA A 736 -10.35 34.49 16.63
CA ALA A 736 -9.23 35.33 17.08
C ALA A 736 -8.97 36.48 16.11
N ARG A 737 -9.04 36.24 14.79
CA ARG A 737 -8.94 37.30 13.77
C ARG A 737 -10.09 38.30 13.88
N LEU A 738 -11.32 37.82 14.02
CA LEU A 738 -12.50 38.67 14.19
C LEU A 738 -12.39 39.53 15.46
N THR A 739 -11.89 38.96 16.55
CA THR A 739 -11.67 39.69 17.81
C THR A 739 -10.63 40.79 17.65
N ARG A 740 -9.50 40.53 16.95
CA ARG A 740 -8.50 41.56 16.64
C ARG A 740 -9.08 42.69 15.77
N LEU A 741 -9.77 42.33 14.68
CA LEU A 741 -10.40 43.32 13.79
C LEU A 741 -11.47 44.16 14.51
N ARG A 742 -12.20 43.57 15.47
CA ARG A 742 -13.17 44.30 16.32
C ARG A 742 -12.51 45.21 17.37
N ALA A 743 -11.28 44.92 17.77
CA ALA A 743 -10.52 45.78 18.69
C ALA A 743 -9.82 46.94 17.95
N GLU A 744 -9.56 46.77 16.65
CA GLU A 744 -8.98 47.80 15.77
C GLU A 744 -10.02 48.77 15.19
N ALA A 745 -11.31 48.36 15.17
CA ALA A 745 -12.45 49.18 14.74
C ALA A 745 -13.06 49.95 15.91
#